data_AF-A0A3M1DXE0-F1
#
_entry.id   AF-A0A3M1DXE0-F1
#
_cell.length_a   1.000
_cell.length_b   1.000
_cell.length_c   1.000
_cell.angle_alpha   90.00
_cell.angle_beta   90.00
_cell.angle_gamma   90.00
#
_symmetry.space_group_name_H-M   'P 1'
#
loop_
_entity.id
_entity.type
_entity.pdbx_description
1 polymer ?
#
loop_
_entity_poly.entity_id
_entity_poly.type
_entity_poly.pdbx_seq_one_letter_code
_entity_poly.pdbx_strand_id
1 'polypeptide(L)'
;MKNGDAQTETARYSMIVLIGLLCFLFGVGPPGKDGRMPAQALSSQRQHVEKQSYARTPDEIIPYRRFHRPYVRFFQSLMPFRGAGREENPVERPASVRIGVLRPTGSAADADIGQTMLEGIRLAVDQANAEGGYEGMPFELLTRSDAGPWGSSANEMVAFKEDGAVAVIGSIDGASSHVALRVALKIHMPMVNTATTDPTLTETNVPWIARCMADDRQQGYALAHYIFEECGIQKVVAFRVNDRFGRTGIAEFRDAARRLKHPLRLELRWERGDRDFTPQLRRIAAARVDAVVIWGNAADAAAVVRMMRKRHMTQRIFGCDRLVSERFLHEAGEAAEGVVAVASFYPDPSAPAYADFRRAFLARFGHEPDAFAAHGYDGANLLMNAIRTAGLNRVRIRDALYGVKTFTGATGVVEFDTTMNDIGPVYLAEVREGEFVYSPASFTYASPTERHRQSPETPDPVYRRMTAAPDAGRLPGNVRTIRTETRRIGCLLPMDEAGRSAVCGLKMALAEERRSYPDRKPVELFVEDLRHPWGQDTAALTRLVAQEGVVALIGSTELQGTRLMETMAARMRLPLVTLCENDSTIHAVPLPWVFSIGAGGSQMDSNFIKRFRRRYRKDPDRHAALGYDAARLILRALREGDATRLAVRNRLANGAWFYGASGVFRFDALGRRVNREPVLGSEKGDKWHLHRQGENTFGGTVGTPVE
;
A
#
# COMPACT_ATOMS: atom_id res chain seq x y z
N MET A 1 1.25 -68.19 42.94
CA MET A 1 0.85 -68.53 41.55
C MET A 1 0.64 -67.20 40.84
N LYS A 2 1.70 -66.61 40.27
CA LYS A 2 2.19 -66.78 38.89
C LYS A 2 1.16 -66.35 37.83
N ASN A 3 1.62 -65.43 36.97
CA ASN A 3 1.04 -64.91 35.73
C ASN A 3 0.22 -63.62 35.87
N GLY A 4 0.91 -62.47 35.87
CA GLY A 4 0.29 -61.15 35.77
C GLY A 4 1.19 -60.08 35.14
N ASP A 5 2.50 -60.06 35.44
CA ASP A 5 3.31 -58.87 35.15
C ASP A 5 4.19 -58.92 33.88
N ALA A 6 4.38 -60.09 33.26
CA ALA A 6 5.31 -60.20 32.13
C ALA A 6 4.79 -59.60 30.80
N GLN A 7 3.46 -59.57 30.57
CA GLN A 7 2.88 -58.97 29.35
C GLN A 7 2.76 -57.44 29.42
N THR A 8 2.66 -56.88 30.63
CA THR A 8 2.54 -55.43 30.83
C THR A 8 3.89 -54.72 30.71
N GLU A 9 4.99 -55.39 31.07
CA GLU A 9 6.35 -54.86 30.88
C GLU A 9 6.82 -54.91 29.42
N THR A 10 6.47 -55.94 28.65
CA THR A 10 6.83 -56.01 27.23
C THR A 10 6.10 -54.94 26.40
N ALA A 11 4.82 -54.67 26.69
CA ALA A 11 4.08 -53.59 26.04
C ALA A 11 4.64 -52.19 26.37
N ARG A 12 5.11 -51.99 27.61
CA ARG A 12 5.76 -50.72 28.02
C ARG A 12 7.12 -50.54 27.35
N TYR A 13 7.93 -51.59 27.22
CA TYR A 13 9.21 -51.51 26.53
C TYR A 13 9.05 -51.24 25.03
N SER A 14 8.10 -51.88 24.35
CA SER A 14 7.82 -51.63 22.93
C SER A 14 7.33 -50.20 22.68
N MET A 15 6.53 -49.63 23.60
CA MET A 15 6.05 -48.25 23.49
C MET A 15 7.16 -47.22 23.80
N ILE A 16 8.05 -47.50 24.75
CA ILE A 16 9.20 -46.65 25.06
C ILE A 16 10.22 -46.66 23.91
N VAL A 17 10.45 -47.81 23.25
CA VAL A 17 11.31 -47.91 22.08
C VAL A 17 10.69 -47.19 20.88
N LEU A 18 9.37 -47.28 20.66
CA LEU A 18 8.68 -46.56 19.58
C LEU A 18 8.70 -45.04 19.80
N ILE A 19 8.50 -44.59 21.04
CA ILE A 19 8.60 -43.17 21.43
C ILE A 19 10.05 -42.69 21.31
N GLY A 20 11.04 -43.52 21.69
CA GLY A 20 12.46 -43.24 21.51
C GLY A 20 12.86 -43.10 20.04
N LEU A 21 12.32 -43.94 19.16
CA LEU A 21 12.57 -43.90 17.72
C LEU A 21 11.93 -42.65 17.07
N LEU A 22 10.71 -42.30 17.48
CA LEU A 22 10.04 -41.05 17.08
C LEU A 22 10.79 -39.82 17.60
N CYS A 23 11.27 -39.86 18.84
CA CYS A 23 12.08 -38.80 19.44
C CYS A 23 13.43 -38.61 18.72
N PHE A 24 14.04 -39.69 18.25
CA PHE A 24 15.28 -39.65 17.46
C PHE A 24 15.04 -39.14 16.02
N LEU A 25 13.94 -39.53 15.38
CA LEU A 25 13.54 -39.06 14.05
C LEU A 25 13.11 -37.58 14.02
N PHE A 26 12.60 -37.05 15.14
CA PHE A 26 12.16 -35.66 15.27
C PHE A 26 13.11 -34.77 16.11
N GLY A 27 14.24 -35.31 16.59
CA GLY A 27 15.26 -34.55 17.33
C GLY A 27 14.83 -33.99 18.69
N VAL A 28 13.90 -34.65 19.39
CA VAL A 28 13.39 -34.21 20.71
C VAL A 28 13.80 -35.21 21.79
N GLY A 29 14.51 -34.78 22.84
CA GLY A 29 14.88 -35.65 23.96
C GLY A 29 13.68 -36.10 24.82
N PRO A 30 13.77 -37.22 25.56
CA PRO A 30 12.65 -37.77 26.31
C PRO A 30 12.27 -36.90 27.54
N PRO A 31 10.98 -36.86 27.93
CA PRO A 31 10.50 -36.03 29.04
C PRO A 31 10.93 -36.58 30.43
N GLY A 32 11.25 -35.67 31.34
CA GLY A 32 11.60 -35.99 32.74
C GLY A 32 10.42 -36.47 33.59
N LYS A 33 10.72 -37.18 34.68
CA LYS A 33 9.78 -37.93 35.54
C LYS A 33 8.68 -37.13 36.25
N ASP A 34 8.65 -35.80 36.11
CA ASP A 34 7.72 -34.93 36.85
C ASP A 34 6.66 -34.26 35.96
N GLY A 35 6.53 -34.69 34.70
CA GLY A 35 5.46 -34.23 33.79
C GLY A 35 5.49 -32.74 33.43
N ARG A 36 6.55 -32.01 33.79
CA ARG A 36 6.77 -30.62 33.39
C ARG A 36 7.87 -30.55 32.34
N MET A 37 7.58 -29.92 31.20
CA MET A 37 8.59 -29.64 30.18
C MET A 37 9.67 -28.70 30.73
N PRO A 38 10.97 -29.01 30.55
CA PRO A 38 12.04 -28.11 30.99
C PRO A 38 12.04 -26.82 30.13
N ALA A 39 12.16 -25.68 30.81
CA ALA A 39 12.12 -24.32 30.27
C ALA A 39 13.32 -23.93 29.38
N GLN A 40 14.01 -24.90 28.75
CA GLN A 40 15.14 -24.68 27.85
C GLN A 40 14.84 -25.00 26.37
N ALA A 41 13.59 -25.34 26.02
CA ALA A 41 13.19 -25.61 24.64
C ALA A 41 12.72 -24.38 23.82
N LEU A 42 12.90 -23.14 24.33
CA LEU A 42 12.51 -21.91 23.62
C LEU A 42 13.70 -21.02 23.20
N SER A 43 14.95 -21.47 23.39
CA SER A 43 16.14 -20.67 23.03
C SER A 43 17.00 -21.23 21.89
N SER A 44 16.67 -22.38 21.30
CA SER A 44 17.44 -22.98 20.19
C SER A 44 16.76 -22.92 18.82
N GLN A 45 15.58 -22.31 18.70
CA GLN A 45 14.92 -22.00 17.41
C GLN A 45 15.12 -20.55 16.96
N ARG A 46 16.30 -19.97 17.23
CA ARG A 46 16.79 -18.90 16.35
C ARG A 46 17.41 -19.56 15.13
N GLN A 47 16.56 -20.08 14.24
CA GLN A 47 16.94 -20.13 12.84
C GLN A 47 17.44 -18.72 12.51
N HIS A 48 18.70 -18.62 12.05
CA HIS A 48 19.15 -17.42 11.37
C HIS A 48 18.17 -17.18 10.23
N VAL A 49 17.22 -16.27 10.43
CA VAL A 49 16.45 -15.71 9.33
C VAL A 49 17.49 -14.94 8.54
N GLU A 50 17.96 -15.54 7.44
CA GLU A 50 18.70 -14.81 6.42
C GLU A 50 17.92 -13.54 6.14
N LYS A 51 18.58 -12.41 6.36
CA LYS A 51 17.95 -11.10 6.29
C LYS A 51 17.73 -10.78 4.81
N GLN A 52 16.65 -11.30 4.22
CA GLN A 52 16.23 -10.88 2.89
C GLN A 52 15.83 -9.41 2.96
N SER A 53 16.66 -8.55 2.36
CA SER A 53 16.32 -7.14 2.17
C SER A 53 15.17 -7.05 1.17
N TYR A 54 14.18 -6.21 1.48
CA TYR A 54 13.10 -5.89 0.53
C TYR A 54 13.69 -5.45 -0.81
N ALA A 55 13.18 -5.99 -1.93
CA ALA A 55 13.68 -5.74 -3.28
C ALA A 55 15.20 -6.01 -3.46
N ARG A 56 15.79 -6.83 -2.57
CA ARG A 56 17.25 -7.06 -2.45
C ARG A 56 18.08 -5.76 -2.45
N THR A 57 17.52 -4.70 -1.87
CA THR A 57 18.16 -3.37 -1.81
C THR A 57 19.55 -3.43 -1.13
N PRO A 58 20.63 -2.82 -1.67
CA PRO A 58 21.96 -2.79 -1.10
C PRO A 58 21.99 -1.73 0.01
N ASP A 59 22.84 -1.99 1.02
CA ASP A 59 22.83 -1.23 2.27
C ASP A 59 23.06 0.28 2.09
N GLU A 60 23.72 0.68 1.00
CA GLU A 60 24.09 2.07 0.71
C GLU A 60 22.90 2.95 0.32
N ILE A 61 21.91 2.38 -0.37
CA ILE A 61 20.72 3.09 -0.87
C ILE A 61 19.44 2.74 -0.12
N ILE A 62 19.54 1.97 0.98
CA ILE A 62 18.43 1.73 1.90
C ILE A 62 17.98 3.07 2.54
N PRO A 63 16.69 3.45 2.40
CA PRO A 63 16.15 4.62 3.09
C PRO A 63 16.34 4.49 4.61
N TYR A 64 16.70 5.59 5.27
CA TYR A 64 16.86 5.63 6.73
C TYR A 64 17.81 4.56 7.28
N ARG A 65 18.84 4.16 6.52
CA ARG A 65 19.94 3.27 6.95
C ARG A 65 20.77 3.76 8.15
N ARG A 66 20.29 4.76 8.91
CA ARG A 66 20.77 5.14 10.26
C ARG A 66 19.72 4.92 11.38
N PHE A 67 18.46 4.59 11.06
CA PHE A 67 17.31 4.52 11.99
C PHE A 67 16.39 3.27 11.82
N HIS A 68 16.89 2.14 11.30
CA HIS A 68 16.16 1.15 10.46
C HIS A 68 15.54 -0.04 11.19
N ARG A 69 15.75 -0.23 12.50
CA ARG A 69 15.13 -1.36 13.20
C ARG A 69 13.59 -1.41 13.11
N PRO A 70 12.83 -0.29 13.12
CA PRO A 70 11.38 -0.35 13.02
C PRO A 70 10.84 -0.53 11.59
N TYR A 71 11.41 0.15 10.59
CA TYR A 71 10.90 0.12 9.19
C TYR A 71 11.13 -1.24 8.53
N VAL A 72 12.31 -1.82 8.73
CA VAL A 72 12.69 -3.10 8.11
C VAL A 72 11.87 -4.27 8.70
N ARG A 73 11.45 -4.21 9.97
CA ARG A 73 10.65 -5.28 10.59
C ARG A 73 9.30 -5.52 9.92
N PHE A 74 8.70 -4.51 9.28
CA PHE A 74 7.38 -4.66 8.66
C PHE A 74 7.39 -5.53 7.39
N PHE A 75 8.53 -5.59 6.69
CA PHE A 75 8.72 -6.32 5.43
C PHE A 75 9.61 -7.57 5.58
N GLN A 76 9.83 -8.01 6.83
CA GLN A 76 10.63 -9.20 7.15
C GLN A 76 9.77 -10.42 7.50
N SER A 77 8.46 -10.24 7.64
CA SER A 77 7.54 -11.31 8.00
C SER A 77 6.29 -11.22 7.14
N LEU A 78 5.92 -12.36 6.54
CA LEU A 78 4.70 -12.51 5.77
C LEU A 78 3.50 -12.20 6.66
N MET A 79 2.61 -11.30 6.22
CA MET A 79 1.40 -11.01 6.99
C MET A 79 0.46 -12.23 6.94
N PRO A 80 0.14 -12.87 8.08
CA PRO A 80 -0.73 -14.04 8.08
C PRO A 80 -2.18 -13.61 7.86
N PHE A 81 -2.89 -14.28 6.95
CA PHE A 81 -4.34 -14.16 6.84
C PHE A 81 -5.02 -15.12 7.82
N ARG A 82 -5.61 -14.57 8.89
CA ARG A 82 -6.34 -15.34 9.92
C ARG A 82 -7.87 -15.26 9.77
N GLY A 83 -8.36 -14.77 8.63
CA GLY A 83 -9.80 -14.73 8.35
C GLY A 83 -10.39 -16.12 8.06
N ALA A 84 -11.72 -16.16 8.01
CA ALA A 84 -12.52 -17.34 7.71
C ALA A 84 -12.49 -17.70 6.20
N GLY A 85 -13.13 -18.80 5.84
CA GLY A 85 -13.33 -19.25 4.46
C GLY A 85 -12.43 -20.41 4.03
N ARG A 86 -11.57 -20.95 4.89
CA ARG A 86 -10.79 -22.17 4.57
C ARG A 86 -11.65 -23.42 4.61
N GLU A 87 -12.69 -23.38 5.42
CA GLU A 87 -13.70 -24.41 5.65
C GLU A 87 -14.72 -24.51 4.52
N GLU A 88 -14.85 -23.47 3.68
CA GLU A 88 -15.75 -23.46 2.54
C GLU A 88 -15.27 -24.46 1.49
N ASN A 89 -16.00 -25.56 1.27
CA ASN A 89 -15.76 -26.41 0.12
C ASN A 89 -16.77 -26.02 -0.97
N PRO A 90 -16.33 -25.89 -2.24
CA PRO A 90 -17.28 -25.74 -3.35
C PRO A 90 -18.26 -26.91 -3.31
N VAL A 91 -19.55 -26.63 -3.15
CA VAL A 91 -20.60 -27.65 -3.01
C VAL A 91 -20.92 -28.29 -4.35
N GLU A 92 -20.75 -27.54 -5.44
CA GLU A 92 -20.97 -27.98 -6.81
C GLU A 92 -19.70 -27.88 -7.64
N ARG A 93 -19.52 -28.85 -8.53
CA ARG A 93 -18.42 -28.88 -9.48
C ARG A 93 -18.80 -28.04 -10.70
N PRO A 94 -18.13 -26.89 -10.96
CA PRO A 94 -18.48 -26.04 -12.08
C PRO A 94 -18.11 -26.69 -13.42
N ALA A 95 -18.72 -26.22 -14.52
CA ALA A 95 -18.39 -26.70 -15.87
C ALA A 95 -16.97 -26.31 -16.32
N SER A 96 -16.42 -25.25 -15.74
CA SER A 96 -15.09 -24.70 -16.03
C SER A 96 -14.50 -24.03 -14.79
N VAL A 97 -13.17 -23.91 -14.74
CA VAL A 97 -12.47 -23.12 -13.73
C VAL A 97 -12.23 -21.72 -14.27
N ARG A 98 -13.02 -20.76 -13.80
CA ARG A 98 -12.97 -19.37 -14.30
C ARG A 98 -11.85 -18.57 -13.64
N ILE A 99 -11.02 -17.92 -14.45
CA ILE A 99 -9.95 -17.01 -14.03
C ILE A 99 -10.21 -15.65 -14.64
N GLY A 100 -10.28 -14.61 -13.80
CA GLY A 100 -10.43 -13.23 -14.28
C GLY A 100 -9.12 -12.68 -14.83
N VAL A 101 -9.19 -11.88 -15.88
CA VAL A 101 -8.07 -11.13 -16.45
C VAL A 101 -8.47 -9.66 -16.51
N LEU A 102 -7.86 -8.86 -15.64
CA LEU A 102 -8.05 -7.42 -15.58
C LEU A 102 -6.96 -6.73 -16.41
N ARG A 103 -7.34 -6.02 -17.48
CA ARG A 103 -6.37 -5.40 -18.39
C ARG A 103 -6.96 -4.15 -19.07
N PRO A 104 -6.14 -3.19 -19.54
CA PRO A 104 -6.60 -2.14 -20.43
C PRO A 104 -6.99 -2.74 -21.80
N THR A 105 -8.07 -2.23 -22.38
CA THR A 105 -8.54 -2.64 -23.72
C THR A 105 -9.00 -1.44 -24.55
N GLY A 106 -9.29 -1.68 -25.83
CA GLY A 106 -9.87 -0.66 -26.71
C GLY A 106 -8.93 0.52 -26.91
N SER A 107 -9.43 1.74 -26.73
CA SER A 107 -8.65 2.99 -26.91
C SER A 107 -7.81 3.37 -25.68
N ALA A 108 -7.69 2.50 -24.68
CA ALA A 108 -6.85 2.74 -23.52
C ALA A 108 -5.38 2.85 -23.92
N ALA A 109 -4.65 3.70 -23.22
CA ALA A 109 -3.32 4.09 -23.67
C ALA A 109 -2.23 3.02 -23.53
N ASP A 110 -2.49 1.97 -22.74
CA ASP A 110 -1.64 0.78 -22.59
C ASP A 110 -2.38 -0.48 -23.13
N ALA A 111 -3.36 -0.32 -24.03
CA ALA A 111 -4.17 -1.44 -24.55
C ALA A 111 -3.34 -2.45 -25.38
N ASP A 112 -2.28 -2.00 -26.05
CA ASP A 112 -1.33 -2.85 -26.76
C ASP A 112 -0.58 -3.76 -25.78
N ILE A 113 -0.07 -3.19 -24.69
CA ILE A 113 0.54 -3.94 -23.59
C ILE A 113 -0.47 -4.90 -22.96
N GLY A 114 -1.72 -4.46 -22.79
CA GLY A 114 -2.82 -5.30 -22.35
C GLY A 114 -3.03 -6.51 -23.25
N GLN A 115 -2.83 -6.34 -24.55
CA GLN A 115 -2.99 -7.38 -25.57
C GLN A 115 -1.89 -8.43 -25.51
N THR A 116 -0.62 -8.02 -25.47
CA THR A 116 0.49 -8.97 -25.36
C THR A 116 0.45 -9.74 -24.03
N MET A 117 0.08 -9.07 -22.92
CA MET A 117 -0.16 -9.74 -21.64
C MET A 117 -1.25 -10.82 -21.72
N LEU A 118 -2.39 -10.52 -22.37
CA LEU A 118 -3.48 -11.50 -22.53
C LEU A 118 -3.06 -12.69 -23.38
N GLU A 119 -2.26 -12.47 -24.44
CA GLU A 119 -1.75 -13.54 -25.30
C GLU A 119 -0.87 -14.52 -24.53
N GLY A 120 0.03 -14.02 -23.68
CA GLY A 120 0.82 -14.84 -22.77
C GLY A 120 -0.03 -15.67 -21.81
N ILE A 121 -1.01 -15.03 -21.15
CA ILE A 121 -1.97 -15.71 -20.26
C ILE A 121 -2.74 -16.79 -21.01
N ARG A 122 -3.20 -16.48 -22.23
CA ARG A 122 -3.99 -17.37 -23.07
C ARG A 122 -3.19 -18.58 -23.52
N LEU A 123 -1.91 -18.41 -23.86
CA LEU A 123 -1.04 -19.53 -24.21
C LEU A 123 -0.90 -20.52 -23.06
N ALA A 124 -0.68 -20.02 -21.83
CA ALA A 124 -0.58 -20.87 -20.64
C ALA A 124 -1.88 -21.66 -20.41
N VAL A 125 -3.04 -20.99 -20.54
CA VAL A 125 -4.36 -21.63 -20.39
C VAL A 125 -4.63 -22.66 -21.50
N ASP A 126 -4.30 -22.35 -22.75
CA ASP A 126 -4.46 -23.25 -23.89
C ASP A 126 -3.65 -24.54 -23.66
N GLN A 127 -2.40 -24.42 -23.19
CA GLN A 127 -1.55 -25.57 -22.85
C GLN A 127 -2.09 -26.36 -21.65
N ALA A 128 -2.47 -25.69 -20.56
CA ALA A 128 -3.06 -26.33 -19.39
C ALA A 128 -4.35 -27.09 -19.72
N ASN A 129 -5.16 -26.57 -20.64
CA ASN A 129 -6.38 -27.23 -21.11
C ASN A 129 -6.07 -28.43 -22.02
N ALA A 130 -5.04 -28.35 -22.86
CA ALA A 130 -4.56 -29.50 -23.65
C ALA A 130 -4.06 -30.64 -22.75
N GLU A 131 -3.55 -30.33 -21.55
CA GLU A 131 -3.15 -31.28 -20.51
C GLU A 131 -4.33 -31.81 -19.66
N GLY A 132 -5.58 -31.46 -20.00
CA GLY A 132 -6.79 -31.93 -19.30
C GLY A 132 -7.32 -30.96 -18.23
N GLY A 133 -6.78 -29.75 -18.13
CA GLY A 133 -7.29 -28.69 -17.24
C GLY A 133 -7.08 -28.99 -15.75
N TYR A 134 -8.08 -28.64 -14.93
CA TYR A 134 -8.12 -28.97 -13.51
C TYR A 134 -9.10 -30.11 -13.27
N GLU A 135 -8.57 -31.31 -13.01
CA GLU A 135 -9.35 -32.55 -12.79
C GLU A 135 -10.30 -32.89 -13.96
N GLY A 136 -10.01 -32.45 -15.19
CA GLY A 136 -10.91 -32.61 -16.35
C GLY A 136 -11.82 -31.41 -16.62
N MET A 137 -11.83 -30.39 -15.76
CA MET A 137 -12.50 -29.12 -16.01
C MET A 137 -11.56 -28.17 -16.76
N PRO A 138 -11.97 -27.58 -17.91
CA PRO A 138 -11.16 -26.60 -18.60
C PRO A 138 -11.07 -25.30 -17.78
N PHE A 139 -9.92 -24.64 -17.84
CA PHE A 139 -9.76 -23.25 -17.42
C PHE A 139 -10.41 -22.33 -18.46
N GLU A 140 -11.18 -21.35 -17.97
CA GLU A 140 -11.88 -20.35 -18.77
C GLU A 140 -11.43 -18.95 -18.36
N LEU A 141 -11.05 -18.11 -19.32
CA LEU A 141 -10.64 -16.73 -19.07
C LEU A 141 -11.84 -15.79 -19.16
N LEU A 142 -12.11 -15.06 -18.08
CA LEU A 142 -13.03 -13.93 -18.09
C LEU A 142 -12.20 -12.66 -18.25
N THR A 143 -12.33 -11.95 -19.37
CA THR A 143 -11.54 -10.74 -19.60
C THR A 143 -12.37 -9.49 -19.36
N ARG A 144 -11.89 -8.56 -18.53
CA ARG A 144 -12.57 -7.29 -18.24
C ARG A 144 -11.61 -6.12 -18.38
N SER A 145 -12.12 -5.00 -18.87
CA SER A 145 -11.33 -3.79 -19.06
C SER A 145 -11.17 -3.04 -17.75
N ASP A 146 -9.95 -2.66 -17.38
CA ASP A 146 -9.76 -1.64 -16.34
C ASP A 146 -9.75 -0.21 -16.90
N ALA A 147 -9.89 -0.07 -18.22
CA ALA A 147 -10.06 1.22 -18.87
C ALA A 147 -11.42 1.80 -18.52
N GLY A 148 -11.43 2.90 -17.76
CA GLY A 148 -12.66 3.58 -17.39
C GLY A 148 -12.44 4.69 -16.37
N PRO A 149 -13.53 5.35 -15.91
CA PRO A 149 -13.45 6.32 -14.83
C PRO A 149 -12.77 5.71 -13.60
N TRP A 150 -12.12 6.57 -12.81
CA TRP A 150 -11.45 6.15 -11.58
C TRP A 150 -12.37 5.29 -10.70
N GLY A 151 -11.97 4.04 -10.44
CA GLY A 151 -12.76 3.08 -9.69
C GLY A 151 -13.38 1.95 -10.51
N SER A 152 -13.34 1.98 -11.85
CA SER A 152 -13.83 0.91 -12.73
C SER A 152 -13.36 -0.49 -12.30
N SER A 153 -12.08 -0.63 -11.97
CA SER A 153 -11.47 -1.89 -11.51
C SER A 153 -12.16 -2.48 -10.26
N ALA A 154 -12.80 -1.65 -9.42
CA ALA A 154 -13.54 -2.15 -8.27
C ALA A 154 -14.80 -2.92 -8.71
N ASN A 155 -15.54 -2.38 -9.67
CA ASN A 155 -16.74 -3.01 -10.22
C ASN A 155 -16.38 -4.29 -10.97
N GLU A 156 -15.30 -4.28 -11.76
CA GLU A 156 -14.85 -5.47 -12.48
C GLU A 156 -14.41 -6.60 -11.54
N MET A 157 -13.78 -6.27 -10.40
CA MET A 157 -13.45 -7.28 -9.37
C MET A 157 -14.69 -7.90 -8.72
N VAL A 158 -15.75 -7.12 -8.49
CA VAL A 158 -17.03 -7.65 -8.00
C VAL A 158 -17.65 -8.56 -9.07
N ALA A 159 -17.67 -8.09 -10.32
CA ALA A 159 -18.23 -8.84 -11.43
C ALA A 159 -17.48 -10.18 -11.66
N PHE A 160 -16.15 -10.20 -11.54
CA PHE A 160 -15.40 -11.47 -11.57
C PHE A 160 -15.88 -12.46 -10.52
N LYS A 161 -16.16 -12.01 -9.29
CA LYS A 161 -16.67 -12.89 -8.24
C LYS A 161 -18.09 -13.37 -8.54
N GLU A 162 -18.96 -12.50 -9.03
CA GLU A 162 -20.33 -12.82 -9.42
C GLU A 162 -20.36 -13.83 -10.57
N ASP A 163 -19.44 -13.70 -11.53
CA ASP A 163 -19.24 -14.63 -12.64
C ASP A 163 -18.53 -15.93 -12.22
N GLY A 164 -18.23 -16.11 -10.93
CA GLY A 164 -17.65 -17.34 -10.39
C GLY A 164 -16.15 -17.51 -10.61
N ALA A 165 -15.40 -16.44 -10.91
CA ALA A 165 -13.94 -16.52 -10.99
C ALA A 165 -13.34 -16.95 -9.64
N VAL A 166 -12.38 -17.88 -9.66
CA VAL A 166 -11.70 -18.35 -8.44
C VAL A 166 -10.46 -17.53 -8.12
N ALA A 167 -9.92 -16.82 -9.10
CA ALA A 167 -8.76 -15.97 -8.98
C ALA A 167 -8.70 -14.94 -10.12
N VAL A 168 -7.83 -13.93 -10.00
CA VAL A 168 -7.65 -12.87 -11.00
C VAL A 168 -6.17 -12.68 -11.35
N ILE A 169 -5.88 -12.44 -12.62
CA ILE A 169 -4.57 -12.01 -13.14
C ILE A 169 -4.67 -10.55 -13.60
N GLY A 170 -3.65 -9.74 -13.32
CA GLY A 170 -3.54 -8.35 -13.76
C GLY A 170 -3.43 -7.32 -12.62
N SER A 171 -3.43 -6.01 -12.89
CA SER A 171 -3.41 -5.33 -14.20
C SER A 171 -2.04 -4.66 -14.47
N ILE A 172 -1.93 -3.90 -15.55
CA ILE A 172 -0.75 -3.11 -15.96
C ILE A 172 -0.64 -1.81 -15.17
N ASP A 173 -1.74 -1.07 -15.01
CA ASP A 173 -1.72 0.22 -14.32
C ASP A 173 -1.70 0.06 -12.79
N GLY A 174 -0.84 0.83 -12.13
CA GLY A 174 -0.69 0.78 -10.68
C GLY A 174 -1.94 1.28 -9.95
N ALA A 175 -2.62 2.31 -10.45
CA ALA A 175 -3.83 2.83 -9.80
C ALA A 175 -4.98 1.82 -9.89
N SER A 176 -5.19 1.23 -11.07
CA SER A 176 -6.17 0.14 -11.28
C SER A 176 -5.87 -1.06 -10.37
N SER A 177 -4.60 -1.48 -10.31
CA SER A 177 -4.17 -2.61 -9.48
C SER A 177 -4.39 -2.34 -7.98
N HIS A 178 -4.12 -1.13 -7.51
CA HIS A 178 -4.41 -0.74 -6.11
C HIS A 178 -5.91 -0.73 -5.79
N VAL A 179 -6.75 -0.28 -6.72
CA VAL A 179 -8.21 -0.31 -6.55
C VAL A 179 -8.69 -1.75 -6.50
N ALA A 180 -8.23 -2.59 -7.44
CA ALA A 180 -8.57 -4.01 -7.49
C ALA A 180 -8.16 -4.75 -6.20
N LEU A 181 -6.95 -4.51 -5.69
CA LEU A 181 -6.44 -5.10 -4.46
C LEU A 181 -7.31 -4.79 -3.23
N ARG A 182 -7.87 -3.58 -3.14
CA ARG A 182 -8.77 -3.21 -2.05
C ARG A 182 -10.07 -4.00 -2.08
N VAL A 183 -10.58 -4.29 -3.28
CA VAL A 183 -11.78 -5.12 -3.44
C VAL A 183 -11.45 -6.58 -3.19
N ALA A 184 -10.34 -7.09 -3.76
CA ALA A 184 -9.84 -8.45 -3.60
C ALA A 184 -9.81 -8.89 -2.13
N LEU A 185 -9.29 -8.04 -1.24
CA LEU A 185 -9.30 -8.26 0.21
C LEU A 185 -10.71 -8.47 0.77
N LYS A 186 -11.69 -7.65 0.36
CA LYS A 186 -13.08 -7.70 0.88
C LYS A 186 -13.84 -8.91 0.37
N ILE A 187 -13.53 -9.35 -0.85
CA ILE A 187 -14.27 -10.41 -1.52
C ILE A 187 -13.56 -11.77 -1.48
N HIS A 188 -12.39 -11.83 -0.84
CA HIS A 188 -11.49 -12.99 -0.75
C HIS A 188 -11.06 -13.50 -2.13
N MET A 189 -10.63 -12.60 -3.03
CA MET A 189 -10.16 -12.96 -4.37
C MET A 189 -8.62 -12.94 -4.42
N PRO A 190 -7.92 -14.07 -4.60
CA PRO A 190 -6.48 -14.06 -4.84
C PRO A 190 -6.17 -13.42 -6.19
N MET A 191 -5.10 -12.62 -6.21
CA MET A 191 -4.61 -11.94 -7.39
C MET A 191 -3.14 -12.29 -7.68
N VAL A 192 -2.81 -12.45 -8.96
CA VAL A 192 -1.41 -12.43 -9.44
C VAL A 192 -1.25 -11.24 -10.38
N ASN A 193 -0.40 -10.29 -10.01
CA ASN A 193 -0.01 -9.18 -10.86
C ASN A 193 1.21 -9.56 -11.71
N THR A 194 1.15 -9.25 -12.99
CA THR A 194 2.13 -9.68 -14.00
C THR A 194 2.76 -8.52 -14.78
N ALA A 195 2.45 -7.27 -14.44
CA ALA A 195 2.78 -6.15 -15.33
C ALA A 195 3.01 -4.80 -14.65
N THR A 196 2.51 -4.58 -13.42
CA THR A 196 2.68 -3.28 -12.77
C THR A 196 3.94 -3.23 -11.92
N THR A 197 4.80 -2.28 -12.25
CA THR A 197 6.06 -2.05 -11.55
C THR A 197 5.88 -1.13 -10.33
N ASP A 198 4.66 -0.63 -10.09
CA ASP A 198 4.35 0.27 -8.98
C ASP A 198 4.79 -0.35 -7.65
N PRO A 199 5.83 0.19 -7.01
CA PRO A 199 6.50 -0.50 -5.94
C PRO A 199 5.64 -0.44 -4.66
N THR A 200 4.62 0.44 -4.60
CA THR A 200 3.71 0.55 -3.46
C THR A 200 2.65 -0.55 -3.41
N LEU A 201 2.46 -1.32 -4.49
CA LEU A 201 1.42 -2.35 -4.60
C LEU A 201 1.52 -3.39 -3.48
N THR A 202 2.67 -4.08 -3.40
CA THR A 202 2.94 -5.12 -2.40
C THR A 202 3.33 -4.55 -1.03
N GLU A 203 3.84 -3.30 -0.97
CA GLU A 203 4.19 -2.63 0.31
C GLU A 203 2.99 -2.41 1.22
N THR A 204 1.78 -2.37 0.67
CA THR A 204 0.56 -2.33 1.49
C THR A 204 0.41 -3.59 2.36
N ASN A 205 1.16 -4.66 2.03
CA ASN A 205 1.18 -5.95 2.70
C ASN A 205 -0.24 -6.54 2.87
N VAL A 206 -1.09 -6.28 1.86
CA VAL A 206 -2.43 -6.84 1.78
C VAL A 206 -2.29 -8.31 1.35
N PRO A 207 -2.77 -9.27 2.16
CA PRO A 207 -2.47 -10.69 1.98
C PRO A 207 -3.26 -11.37 0.84
N TRP A 208 -3.43 -10.73 -0.31
CA TRP A 208 -4.26 -11.22 -1.42
C TRP A 208 -3.63 -11.02 -2.81
N ILE A 209 -2.36 -10.66 -2.87
CA ILE A 209 -1.68 -10.40 -4.13
C ILE A 209 -0.25 -10.93 -4.11
N ALA A 210 0.13 -11.59 -5.19
CA ALA A 210 1.53 -11.82 -5.54
C ALA A 210 1.86 -11.06 -6.81
N ARG A 211 3.06 -10.51 -6.93
CA ARG A 211 3.57 -9.88 -8.14
C ARG A 211 4.78 -10.65 -8.65
N CYS A 212 4.68 -11.25 -9.83
CA CYS A 212 5.75 -12.04 -10.44
C CYS A 212 6.63 -11.22 -11.41
N MET A 213 6.71 -9.90 -11.21
CA MET A 213 7.51 -8.97 -12.01
C MET A 213 8.29 -8.04 -11.09
N ALA A 214 9.53 -7.76 -11.45
CA ALA A 214 10.38 -6.77 -10.78
C ALA A 214 9.72 -5.38 -10.72
N ASP A 215 9.94 -4.66 -9.62
CA ASP A 215 9.32 -3.36 -9.37
C ASP A 215 10.23 -2.17 -9.71
N ASP A 216 9.68 -0.96 -9.65
CA ASP A 216 10.42 0.27 -9.93
C ASP A 216 11.59 0.51 -8.97
N ARG A 217 11.64 -0.16 -7.80
CA ARG A 217 12.80 -0.09 -6.90
C ARG A 217 13.93 -0.92 -7.42
N GLN A 218 13.67 -2.19 -7.75
CA GLN A 218 14.67 -3.03 -8.41
C GLN A 218 15.24 -2.32 -9.65
N GLN A 219 14.36 -1.74 -10.48
CA GLN A 219 14.80 -0.98 -11.64
C GLN A 219 15.57 0.29 -11.30
N GLY A 220 15.01 1.17 -10.48
CA GLY A 220 15.62 2.44 -10.13
C GLY A 220 16.96 2.27 -9.41
N TYR A 221 17.10 1.24 -8.60
CA TYR A 221 18.30 0.92 -7.85
C TYR A 221 19.40 0.33 -8.73
N ALA A 222 19.06 -0.65 -9.58
CA ALA A 222 19.98 -1.19 -10.55
C ALA A 222 20.49 -0.10 -11.51
N LEU A 223 19.57 0.74 -12.02
CA LEU A 223 19.91 1.80 -12.95
C LEU A 223 20.76 2.90 -12.29
N ALA A 224 20.46 3.28 -11.05
CA ALA A 224 21.27 4.26 -10.31
C ALA A 224 22.68 3.72 -10.05
N HIS A 225 22.82 2.48 -9.57
CA HIS A 225 24.12 1.86 -9.36
C HIS A 225 24.93 1.83 -10.66
N TYR A 226 24.33 1.36 -11.74
CA TYR A 226 24.99 1.28 -13.05
C TYR A 226 25.46 2.65 -13.56
N ILE A 227 24.61 3.68 -13.47
CA ILE A 227 24.94 5.02 -13.95
C ILE A 227 26.05 5.66 -13.11
N PHE A 228 25.92 5.63 -11.78
CA PHE A 228 26.78 6.42 -10.90
C PHE A 228 28.07 5.70 -10.50
N GLU A 229 27.99 4.41 -10.18
CA GLU A 229 29.14 3.64 -9.68
C GLU A 229 29.93 2.99 -10.81
N GLU A 230 29.24 2.37 -11.78
CA GLU A 230 29.92 1.61 -12.86
C GLU A 230 30.31 2.51 -14.04
N CYS A 231 29.40 3.37 -14.49
CA CYS A 231 29.68 4.30 -15.58
C CYS A 231 30.40 5.57 -15.10
N GLY A 232 30.44 5.84 -13.78
CA GLY A 232 31.05 7.04 -13.20
C GLY A 232 30.35 8.35 -13.55
N ILE A 233 29.12 8.31 -14.11
CA ILE A 233 28.38 9.49 -14.57
C ILE A 233 27.91 10.30 -13.38
N GLN A 234 28.06 11.62 -13.41
CA GLN A 234 27.79 12.47 -12.24
C GLN A 234 26.55 13.36 -12.41
N LYS A 235 26.25 13.79 -13.65
CA LYS A 235 25.18 14.76 -13.92
C LYS A 235 24.12 14.12 -14.81
N VAL A 236 22.94 13.93 -14.22
CA VAL A 236 21.80 13.28 -14.87
C VAL A 236 20.57 14.18 -14.85
N VAL A 237 19.81 14.18 -15.94
CA VAL A 237 18.42 14.66 -15.97
C VAL A 237 17.48 13.47 -16.06
N ALA A 238 16.39 13.50 -15.28
CA ALA A 238 15.26 12.62 -15.53
C ALA A 238 14.25 13.30 -16.45
N PHE A 239 13.73 12.55 -17.41
CA PHE A 239 12.66 12.96 -18.28
C PHE A 239 11.59 11.86 -18.27
N ARG A 240 10.36 12.18 -17.87
CA ARG A 240 9.31 11.17 -17.66
C ARG A 240 7.94 11.56 -18.18
N VAL A 241 7.10 10.57 -18.48
CA VAL A 241 5.67 10.80 -18.77
C VAL A 241 4.94 11.37 -17.53
N ASN A 242 3.90 12.18 -17.73
CA ASN A 242 3.15 12.84 -16.65
C ASN A 242 1.97 12.03 -16.10
N ASP A 243 2.18 10.75 -15.82
CA ASP A 243 1.18 9.89 -15.19
C ASP A 243 1.71 9.23 -13.90
N ARG A 244 0.96 8.27 -13.35
CA ARG A 244 1.37 7.56 -12.14
C ARG A 244 2.62 6.72 -12.38
N PHE A 245 2.69 6.00 -13.50
CA PHE A 245 3.86 5.19 -13.85
C PHE A 245 5.13 6.05 -13.88
N GLY A 246 5.12 7.15 -14.64
CA GLY A 246 6.25 8.07 -14.70
C GLY A 246 6.60 8.67 -13.34
N ARG A 247 5.61 9.19 -12.59
CA ARG A 247 5.86 9.87 -11.30
C ARG A 247 6.36 8.92 -10.20
N THR A 248 5.76 7.73 -10.09
CA THR A 248 6.11 6.76 -9.04
C THR A 248 7.43 6.08 -9.39
N GLY A 249 7.62 5.65 -10.63
CA GLY A 249 8.83 4.93 -11.02
C GLY A 249 10.09 5.78 -10.94
N ILE A 250 10.06 7.00 -11.50
CA ILE A 250 11.23 7.89 -11.44
C ILE A 250 11.61 8.31 -10.01
N ALA A 251 10.65 8.26 -9.07
CA ALA A 251 10.91 8.66 -7.70
C ALA A 251 11.93 7.73 -7.03
N GLU A 252 11.88 6.43 -7.32
CA GLU A 252 12.80 5.44 -6.75
C GLU A 252 14.23 5.65 -7.28
N PHE A 253 14.38 5.86 -8.59
CA PHE A 253 15.67 6.24 -9.19
C PHE A 253 16.20 7.56 -8.62
N ARG A 254 15.37 8.61 -8.57
CA ARG A 254 15.76 9.93 -8.04
C ARG A 254 16.24 9.84 -6.61
N ASP A 255 15.55 9.07 -5.78
CA ASP A 255 15.89 8.96 -4.36
C ASP A 255 17.11 8.06 -4.14
N ALA A 256 17.32 7.02 -4.97
CA ALA A 256 18.56 6.27 -5.01
C ALA A 256 19.76 7.15 -5.42
N ALA A 257 19.61 7.94 -6.49
CA ALA A 257 20.62 8.90 -6.94
C ALA A 257 21.02 9.88 -5.83
N ARG A 258 20.03 10.41 -5.08
CA ARG A 258 20.28 11.25 -3.90
C ARG A 258 21.07 10.54 -2.80
N ARG A 259 20.78 9.26 -2.54
CA ARG A 259 21.48 8.46 -1.51
C ARG A 259 22.92 8.14 -1.90
N LEU A 260 23.17 7.93 -3.20
CA LEU A 260 24.50 7.83 -3.80
C LEU A 260 25.20 9.20 -3.91
N LYS A 261 24.57 10.29 -3.45
CA LYS A 261 25.10 11.67 -3.48
C LYS A 261 25.21 12.28 -4.89
N HIS A 262 24.45 11.76 -5.84
CA HIS A 262 24.31 12.29 -7.20
C HIS A 262 22.88 12.76 -7.47
N PRO A 263 22.38 13.84 -6.80
CA PRO A 263 21.03 14.32 -7.03
C PRO A 263 20.84 14.76 -8.49
N LEU A 264 19.65 14.47 -9.04
CA LEU A 264 19.30 14.84 -10.41
C LEU A 264 19.36 16.36 -10.60
N ARG A 265 19.89 16.80 -11.74
CA ARG A 265 19.98 18.23 -12.07
C ARG A 265 18.61 18.83 -12.38
N LEU A 266 17.79 18.08 -13.11
CA LEU A 266 16.42 18.42 -13.43
C LEU A 266 15.58 17.13 -13.46
N GLU A 267 14.31 17.27 -13.11
CA GLU A 267 13.25 16.34 -13.46
C GLU A 267 12.29 17.09 -14.38
N LEU A 268 12.17 16.64 -15.64
CA LEU A 268 11.25 17.18 -16.63
C LEU A 268 10.16 16.17 -16.93
N ARG A 269 9.04 16.67 -17.47
CA ARG A 269 7.91 15.83 -17.85
C ARG A 269 7.39 16.14 -19.25
N TRP A 270 6.75 15.15 -19.87
CA TRP A 270 5.90 15.31 -21.05
C TRP A 270 4.48 14.81 -20.75
N GLU A 271 3.50 15.32 -21.48
CA GLU A 271 2.13 14.78 -21.44
C GLU A 271 2.02 13.62 -22.42
N ARG A 272 1.19 12.63 -22.10
CA ARG A 272 1.05 11.44 -22.94
C ARG A 272 0.53 11.83 -24.34
N GLY A 273 1.18 11.30 -25.38
CA GLY A 273 0.84 11.60 -26.77
C GLY A 273 1.48 12.88 -27.32
N ASP A 274 2.27 13.61 -26.52
CA ASP A 274 3.09 14.71 -27.01
C ASP A 274 3.96 14.26 -28.18
N ARG A 275 4.04 15.09 -29.23
CA ARG A 275 4.90 14.87 -30.40
C ARG A 275 6.04 15.87 -30.52
N ASP A 276 6.00 16.94 -29.73
CA ASP A 276 7.04 17.97 -29.68
C ASP A 276 7.60 18.10 -28.26
N PHE A 277 8.88 17.73 -28.12
CA PHE A 277 9.62 17.84 -26.87
C PHE A 277 10.64 19.00 -26.89
N THR A 278 10.59 19.89 -27.89
CA THR A 278 11.59 20.94 -28.10
C THR A 278 11.84 21.80 -26.85
N PRO A 279 10.81 22.28 -26.12
CA PRO A 279 11.03 23.08 -24.91
C PRO A 279 11.81 22.30 -23.82
N GLN A 280 11.49 21.02 -23.64
CA GLN A 280 12.13 20.14 -22.68
C GLN A 280 13.56 19.83 -23.10
N LEU A 281 13.79 19.45 -24.37
CA LEU A 281 15.13 19.16 -24.90
C LEU A 281 16.07 20.36 -24.81
N ARG A 282 15.57 21.59 -25.05
CA ARG A 282 16.35 22.82 -24.84
C ARG A 282 16.81 22.96 -23.39
N ARG A 283 15.95 22.64 -22.42
CA ARG A 283 16.29 22.68 -20.99
C ARG A 283 17.29 21.58 -20.61
N ILE A 284 17.17 20.39 -21.20
CA ILE A 284 18.14 19.31 -21.03
C ILE A 284 19.52 19.74 -21.53
N ALA A 285 19.61 20.29 -22.75
CA ALA A 285 20.87 20.78 -23.31
C ALA A 285 21.49 21.89 -22.44
N ALA A 286 20.68 22.84 -21.97
CA ALA A 286 21.13 23.92 -21.09
C ALA A 286 21.63 23.43 -19.71
N ALA A 287 21.16 22.26 -19.25
CA ALA A 287 21.55 21.70 -17.96
C ALA A 287 22.98 21.12 -17.95
N ARG A 288 23.64 20.99 -19.11
CA ARG A 288 25.02 20.47 -19.25
C ARG A 288 25.22 19.16 -18.49
N VAL A 289 24.31 18.23 -18.72
CA VAL A 289 24.34 16.87 -18.15
C VAL A 289 25.03 15.89 -19.09
N ASP A 290 25.53 14.82 -18.50
CA ASP A 290 26.25 13.75 -19.21
C ASP A 290 25.26 12.65 -19.66
N ALA A 291 24.11 12.55 -18.98
CA ALA A 291 23.09 11.55 -19.26
C ALA A 291 21.65 12.03 -19.06
N VAL A 292 20.74 11.34 -19.75
CA VAL A 292 19.29 11.48 -19.61
C VAL A 292 18.68 10.13 -19.28
N VAL A 293 17.88 10.07 -18.23
CA VAL A 293 17.06 8.90 -17.87
C VAL A 293 15.64 9.15 -18.36
N ILE A 294 15.15 8.30 -19.26
CA ILE A 294 13.82 8.37 -19.85
C ILE A 294 12.91 7.36 -19.16
N TRP A 295 11.77 7.81 -18.63
CA TRP A 295 10.79 6.96 -17.97
C TRP A 295 9.40 7.09 -18.61
N GLY A 296 9.03 6.12 -19.43
CA GLY A 296 7.78 6.14 -20.20
C GLY A 296 7.66 4.96 -21.15
N ASN A 297 6.63 4.98 -22.01
CA ASN A 297 6.37 3.89 -22.95
C ASN A 297 7.23 4.02 -24.22
N ALA A 298 7.40 2.90 -24.93
CA ALA A 298 8.23 2.74 -26.13
C ALA A 298 8.07 3.87 -27.17
N ALA A 299 6.82 4.19 -27.57
CA ALA A 299 6.57 5.16 -28.64
C ALA A 299 7.01 6.59 -28.30
N ASP A 300 6.64 7.06 -27.10
CA ASP A 300 7.02 8.39 -26.62
C ASP A 300 8.53 8.47 -26.42
N ALA A 301 9.13 7.44 -25.79
CA ALA A 301 10.57 7.37 -25.57
C ALA A 301 11.34 7.37 -26.89
N ALA A 302 10.92 6.59 -27.89
CA ALA A 302 11.52 6.56 -29.22
C ALA A 302 11.46 7.94 -29.88
N ALA A 303 10.33 8.65 -29.77
CA ALA A 303 10.20 10.01 -30.31
C ALA A 303 11.15 11.01 -29.63
N VAL A 304 11.30 10.92 -28.30
CA VAL A 304 12.28 11.71 -27.54
C VAL A 304 13.70 11.43 -28.04
N VAL A 305 14.08 10.15 -28.13
CA VAL A 305 15.43 9.71 -28.54
C VAL A 305 15.75 10.20 -29.96
N ARG A 306 14.83 10.02 -30.92
CA ARG A 306 14.99 10.54 -32.29
C ARG A 306 15.19 12.07 -32.30
N MET A 307 14.41 12.80 -31.51
CA MET A 307 14.51 14.26 -31.44
C MET A 307 15.81 14.75 -30.78
N MET A 308 16.34 14.01 -29.80
CA MET A 308 17.66 14.27 -29.22
C MET A 308 18.77 14.06 -30.25
N ARG A 309 18.79 12.92 -30.94
CA ARG A 309 19.79 12.61 -31.97
C ARG A 309 19.76 13.58 -33.14
N LYS A 310 18.57 13.95 -33.64
CA LYS A 310 18.38 14.99 -34.68
C LYS A 310 18.92 16.37 -34.28
N ARG A 311 19.05 16.65 -32.98
CA ARG A 311 19.62 17.89 -32.43
C ARG A 311 21.09 17.76 -32.07
N HIS A 312 21.74 16.67 -32.50
CA HIS A 312 23.15 16.36 -32.19
C HIS A 312 23.44 16.34 -30.68
N MET A 313 22.46 15.94 -29.87
CA MET A 313 22.63 15.74 -28.43
C MET A 313 23.42 14.45 -28.18
N THR A 314 24.55 14.57 -27.47
CA THR A 314 25.54 13.51 -27.24
C THR A 314 25.39 12.80 -25.89
N GLN A 315 24.41 13.19 -25.06
CA GLN A 315 24.16 12.54 -23.77
C GLN A 315 23.93 11.04 -23.94
N ARG A 316 24.45 10.26 -22.98
CA ARG A 316 24.06 8.85 -22.81
C ARG A 316 22.60 8.79 -22.41
N ILE A 317 21.88 7.81 -22.96
CA ILE A 317 20.44 7.66 -22.73
C ILE A 317 20.22 6.37 -21.98
N PHE A 318 19.53 6.49 -20.86
CA PHE A 318 19.14 5.38 -20.00
C PHE A 318 17.61 5.32 -19.88
N GLY A 319 17.04 4.17 -19.54
CA GLY A 319 15.59 4.10 -19.31
C GLY A 319 15.08 2.91 -18.51
N CYS A 320 13.77 2.90 -18.30
CA CYS A 320 13.03 1.83 -17.62
C CYS A 320 12.77 0.63 -18.54
N ASP A 321 12.28 -0.46 -17.95
CA ASP A 321 11.90 -1.71 -18.61
C ASP A 321 10.99 -1.56 -19.82
N ARG A 322 10.06 -0.61 -19.81
CA ARG A 322 9.14 -0.39 -20.94
C ARG A 322 9.81 0.08 -22.25
N LEU A 323 11.11 0.42 -22.23
CA LEU A 323 11.87 0.69 -23.45
C LEU A 323 12.39 -0.60 -24.11
N VAL A 324 12.48 -1.70 -23.38
CA VAL A 324 12.97 -3.00 -23.88
C VAL A 324 11.86 -3.69 -24.65
N SER A 325 11.65 -3.26 -25.90
CA SER A 325 10.63 -3.80 -26.80
C SER A 325 11.00 -3.63 -28.28
N GLU A 326 10.51 -4.52 -29.14
CA GLU A 326 10.65 -4.37 -30.60
C GLU A 326 10.07 -3.06 -31.10
N ARG A 327 8.94 -2.62 -30.51
CA ARG A 327 8.31 -1.35 -30.85
C ARG A 327 9.25 -0.17 -30.64
N PHE A 328 10.02 -0.15 -29.54
CA PHE A 328 11.00 0.89 -29.30
C PHE A 328 12.10 0.87 -30.36
N LEU A 329 12.68 -0.31 -30.66
CA LEU A 329 13.71 -0.45 -31.68
C LEU A 329 13.23 0.01 -33.05
N HIS A 330 12.06 -0.46 -33.47
CA HIS A 330 11.45 -0.09 -34.75
C HIS A 330 11.15 1.42 -34.83
N GLU A 331 10.52 1.98 -33.80
CA GLU A 331 10.16 3.40 -33.83
C GLU A 331 11.40 4.30 -33.73
N ALA A 332 12.38 3.97 -32.88
CA ALA A 332 13.59 4.79 -32.70
C ALA A 332 14.57 4.65 -33.88
N GLY A 333 14.62 3.48 -34.53
CA GLY A 333 15.57 3.15 -35.59
C GLY A 333 17.01 3.33 -35.13
N GLU A 334 17.88 3.84 -36.01
CA GLU A 334 19.29 4.11 -35.69
C GLU A 334 19.48 5.04 -34.47
N ALA A 335 18.48 5.85 -34.11
CA ALA A 335 18.59 6.72 -32.94
C ALA A 335 18.64 5.93 -31.62
N ALA A 336 18.17 4.67 -31.62
CA ALA A 336 18.19 3.77 -30.48
C ALA A 336 19.60 3.36 -30.06
N GLU A 337 20.58 3.43 -30.95
CA GLU A 337 21.92 2.90 -30.71
C GLU A 337 22.55 3.48 -29.43
N GLY A 338 23.07 2.57 -28.59
CA GLY A 338 23.69 2.88 -27.30
C GLY A 338 22.72 3.28 -26.18
N VAL A 339 21.40 3.18 -26.39
CA VAL A 339 20.42 3.30 -25.30
C VAL A 339 20.55 2.09 -24.38
N VAL A 340 20.60 2.33 -23.06
CA VAL A 340 20.62 1.27 -22.04
C VAL A 340 19.35 1.33 -21.21
N ALA A 341 18.58 0.25 -21.12
CA ALA A 341 17.41 0.16 -20.27
C ALA A 341 17.55 -0.97 -19.26
N VAL A 342 16.87 -0.86 -18.11
CA VAL A 342 16.68 -2.03 -17.23
C VAL A 342 15.77 -3.02 -17.94
N ALA A 343 15.97 -4.32 -17.77
CA ALA A 343 15.06 -5.36 -18.21
C ALA A 343 14.61 -6.20 -17.01
N SER A 344 13.31 -6.52 -16.96
CA SER A 344 12.71 -7.31 -15.87
C SER A 344 12.99 -8.81 -15.96
N PHE A 345 13.51 -9.28 -17.11
CA PHE A 345 14.01 -10.63 -17.31
C PHE A 345 15.00 -10.66 -18.49
N TYR A 346 15.70 -11.78 -18.66
CA TYR A 346 16.58 -12.01 -19.81
C TYR A 346 15.93 -13.05 -20.75
N PRO A 347 15.58 -12.68 -22.00
CA PRO A 347 15.02 -13.60 -22.99
C PRO A 347 16.09 -14.53 -23.59
N ASP A 348 16.73 -15.35 -22.75
CA ASP A 348 17.82 -16.24 -23.16
C ASP A 348 17.30 -17.38 -24.04
N PRO A 349 17.61 -17.41 -25.36
CA PRO A 349 17.15 -18.49 -26.24
C PRO A 349 17.80 -19.84 -25.91
N SER A 350 18.87 -19.87 -25.11
CA SER A 350 19.49 -21.11 -24.63
C SER A 350 18.79 -21.70 -23.40
N ALA A 351 17.98 -20.90 -22.69
CA ALA A 351 17.19 -21.38 -21.56
C ALA A 351 15.97 -22.17 -22.05
N PRO A 352 15.84 -23.48 -21.74
CA PRO A 352 14.78 -24.33 -22.30
C PRO A 352 13.37 -23.80 -22.06
N ALA A 353 13.09 -23.30 -20.85
CA ALA A 353 11.78 -22.76 -20.48
C ALA A 353 11.38 -21.55 -21.36
N TYR A 354 12.31 -20.63 -21.62
CA TYR A 354 12.06 -19.48 -22.49
C TYR A 354 11.98 -19.90 -23.96
N ALA A 355 12.87 -20.79 -24.42
CA ALA A 355 12.87 -21.28 -25.80
C ALA A 355 11.57 -21.99 -26.17
N ASP A 356 11.04 -22.81 -25.27
CA ASP A 356 9.77 -23.52 -25.45
C ASP A 356 8.58 -22.57 -25.44
N PHE A 357 8.54 -21.62 -24.48
CA PHE A 357 7.54 -20.56 -24.44
C PHE A 357 7.54 -19.74 -25.73
N ARG A 358 8.70 -19.22 -26.14
CA ARG A 358 8.86 -18.41 -27.35
C ARG A 358 8.41 -19.17 -28.60
N ARG A 359 8.81 -20.43 -28.75
CA ARG A 359 8.39 -21.27 -29.89
C ARG A 359 6.87 -21.46 -29.92
N ALA A 360 6.26 -21.77 -28.78
CA ALA A 360 4.81 -21.96 -28.68
C ALA A 360 4.04 -20.65 -28.91
N PHE A 361 4.56 -19.54 -28.40
CA PHE A 361 4.00 -18.20 -28.58
C PHE A 361 4.03 -17.77 -30.04
N LEU A 362 5.19 -17.88 -30.70
CA LEU A 362 5.35 -17.61 -32.13
C LEU A 362 4.41 -18.46 -32.98
N ALA A 363 4.30 -19.76 -32.67
CA ALA A 363 3.41 -20.66 -33.39
C ALA A 363 1.92 -20.29 -33.23
N ARG A 364 1.54 -19.72 -32.07
CA ARG A 364 0.16 -19.37 -31.75
C ARG A 364 -0.26 -17.99 -32.27
N PHE A 365 0.62 -16.99 -32.18
CA PHE A 365 0.27 -15.58 -32.42
C PHE A 365 1.02 -14.95 -33.60
N GLY A 366 2.07 -15.57 -34.11
CA GLY A 366 2.78 -15.12 -35.32
C GLY A 366 3.71 -13.92 -35.13
N HIS A 367 4.01 -13.52 -33.89
CA HIS A 367 4.99 -12.48 -33.55
C HIS A 367 5.77 -12.85 -32.29
N GLU A 368 6.90 -12.17 -32.07
CA GLU A 368 7.75 -12.39 -30.89
C GLU A 368 7.02 -12.00 -29.60
N PRO A 369 7.25 -12.74 -28.49
CA PRO A 369 6.74 -12.35 -27.18
C PRO A 369 7.57 -11.18 -26.60
N ASP A 370 6.89 -10.26 -25.92
CA ASP A 370 7.53 -9.23 -25.10
C ASP A 370 7.55 -9.64 -23.61
N ALA A 371 8.08 -8.75 -22.76
CA ALA A 371 8.11 -8.96 -21.32
C ALA A 371 6.70 -9.17 -20.72
N PHE A 372 5.68 -8.51 -21.24
CA PHE A 372 4.33 -8.59 -20.70
C PHE A 372 3.65 -9.91 -21.06
N ALA A 373 3.91 -10.43 -22.26
CA ALA A 373 3.52 -11.79 -22.65
C ALA A 373 4.22 -12.84 -21.78
N ALA A 374 5.53 -12.73 -21.58
CA ALA A 374 6.30 -13.69 -20.78
C ALA A 374 5.84 -13.70 -19.30
N HIS A 375 5.70 -12.53 -18.67
CA HIS A 375 5.20 -12.42 -17.30
C HIS A 375 3.72 -12.80 -17.16
N GLY A 376 2.90 -12.54 -18.19
CA GLY A 376 1.52 -13.01 -18.25
C GLY A 376 1.41 -14.53 -18.28
N TYR A 377 2.27 -15.18 -19.07
CA TYR A 377 2.39 -16.64 -19.15
C TYR A 377 2.82 -17.26 -17.80
N ASP A 378 3.86 -16.70 -17.18
CA ASP A 378 4.35 -17.19 -15.89
C ASP A 378 3.37 -16.94 -14.74
N GLY A 379 2.73 -15.77 -14.70
CA GLY A 379 1.70 -15.47 -13.71
C GLY A 379 0.47 -16.38 -13.81
N ALA A 380 0.06 -16.74 -15.04
CA ALA A 380 -1.00 -17.71 -15.27
C ALA A 380 -0.61 -19.10 -14.79
N ASN A 381 0.59 -19.57 -15.11
CA ASN A 381 1.11 -20.86 -14.65
C ASN A 381 1.24 -20.92 -13.13
N LEU A 382 1.77 -19.87 -12.50
CA LEU A 382 1.85 -19.73 -11.05
C LEU A 382 0.46 -19.86 -10.38
N LEU A 383 -0.54 -19.16 -10.93
CA LEU A 383 -1.90 -19.18 -10.41
C LEU A 383 -2.60 -20.53 -10.61
N MET A 384 -2.49 -21.13 -11.80
CA MET A 384 -3.05 -22.44 -12.09
C MET A 384 -2.41 -23.54 -11.22
N ASN A 385 -1.10 -23.45 -10.94
CA ASN A 385 -0.43 -24.38 -10.02
C ASN A 385 -0.95 -24.23 -8.58
N ALA A 386 -1.21 -23.01 -8.12
CA ALA A 386 -1.84 -22.78 -6.83
C ALA A 386 -3.27 -23.35 -6.78
N ILE A 387 -4.05 -23.21 -7.87
CA ILE A 387 -5.39 -23.82 -7.99
C ILE A 387 -5.32 -25.34 -7.94
N ARG A 388 -4.41 -25.96 -8.70
CA ARG A 388 -4.20 -27.43 -8.68
C ARG A 388 -3.83 -27.94 -7.29
N THR A 389 -3.07 -27.15 -6.52
CA THR A 389 -2.65 -27.51 -5.16
C THR A 389 -3.78 -27.34 -4.13
N ALA A 390 -4.56 -26.27 -4.24
CA ALA A 390 -5.51 -25.85 -3.22
C ALA A 390 -6.97 -26.27 -3.47
N GLY A 391 -7.27 -26.66 -4.71
CA GLY A 391 -8.63 -26.75 -5.23
C GLY A 391 -9.26 -25.38 -5.47
N LEU A 392 -10.59 -25.36 -5.68
CA LEU A 392 -11.32 -24.15 -6.08
C LEU A 392 -11.68 -23.19 -4.93
N ASN A 393 -11.14 -23.41 -3.74
CA ASN A 393 -11.35 -22.50 -2.61
C ASN A 393 -10.39 -21.31 -2.70
N ARG A 394 -10.92 -20.09 -2.85
CA ARG A 394 -10.14 -18.86 -3.01
C ARG A 394 -9.15 -18.57 -1.88
N VAL A 395 -9.52 -18.87 -0.63
CA VAL A 395 -8.64 -18.69 0.54
C VAL A 395 -7.47 -19.69 0.51
N ARG A 396 -7.73 -20.94 0.14
CA ARG A 396 -6.71 -21.97 0.00
C ARG A 396 -5.80 -21.69 -1.20
N ILE A 397 -6.34 -21.19 -2.31
CA ILE A 397 -5.54 -20.74 -3.47
C ILE A 397 -4.57 -19.63 -3.05
N ARG A 398 -5.08 -18.63 -2.29
CA ARG A 398 -4.25 -17.61 -1.68
C ARG A 398 -3.16 -18.23 -0.79
N ASP A 399 -3.50 -19.18 0.07
CA ASP A 399 -2.52 -19.82 0.95
C ASP A 399 -1.45 -20.61 0.18
N ALA A 400 -1.85 -21.29 -0.90
CA ALA A 400 -0.92 -21.97 -1.81
C ALA A 400 0.03 -20.98 -2.49
N LEU A 401 -0.49 -19.85 -3.01
CA LEU A 401 0.36 -18.78 -3.56
C LEU A 401 1.37 -18.26 -2.53
N TYR A 402 0.92 -17.97 -1.30
CA TYR A 402 1.77 -17.45 -0.23
C TYR A 402 2.76 -18.49 0.33
N GLY A 403 2.58 -19.76 0.01
CA GLY A 403 3.52 -20.85 0.26
C GLY A 403 4.67 -20.91 -0.76
N VAL A 404 4.52 -20.29 -1.94
CA VAL A 404 5.56 -20.27 -2.98
C VAL A 404 6.68 -19.30 -2.56
N LYS A 405 7.91 -19.82 -2.49
CA LYS A 405 9.12 -19.02 -2.28
C LYS A 405 9.85 -18.72 -3.57
N THR A 406 9.87 -19.70 -4.47
CA THR A 406 10.50 -19.60 -5.77
C THR A 406 9.59 -20.24 -6.82
N PHE A 407 9.60 -19.69 -8.02
CA PHE A 407 8.91 -20.22 -9.18
C PHE A 407 9.84 -20.08 -10.39
N THR A 408 9.99 -21.13 -11.20
CA THR A 408 10.82 -21.08 -12.41
C THR A 408 9.91 -21.18 -13.62
N GLY A 409 9.93 -20.15 -14.46
CA GLY A 409 9.11 -20.06 -15.66
C GLY A 409 9.89 -19.53 -16.87
N ALA A 410 9.16 -19.01 -17.85
CA ALA A 410 9.69 -18.40 -19.06
C ALA A 410 10.54 -17.15 -18.76
N THR A 411 10.25 -16.42 -17.69
CA THR A 411 11.02 -15.24 -17.26
C THR A 411 12.20 -15.59 -16.36
N GLY A 412 12.53 -16.87 -16.22
CA GLY A 412 13.58 -17.37 -15.33
C GLY A 412 13.09 -17.63 -13.91
N VAL A 413 13.97 -17.46 -12.93
CA VAL A 413 13.65 -17.70 -11.52
C VAL A 413 13.00 -16.45 -10.93
N VAL A 414 11.72 -16.57 -10.58
CA VAL A 414 10.96 -15.65 -9.75
C VAL A 414 11.19 -16.00 -8.28
N GLU A 415 11.57 -15.02 -7.48
CA GLU A 415 11.79 -15.21 -6.04
C GLU A 415 10.90 -14.28 -5.25
N PHE A 416 10.05 -14.80 -4.37
CA PHE A 416 9.12 -13.96 -3.61
C PHE A 416 9.71 -13.54 -2.26
N ASP A 417 9.70 -12.23 -2.01
CA ASP A 417 9.91 -11.71 -0.66
C ASP A 417 8.67 -11.88 0.22
N THR A 418 8.74 -11.41 1.47
CA THR A 418 7.63 -11.55 2.42
C THR A 418 6.40 -10.68 2.11
N THR A 419 6.48 -9.79 1.11
CA THR A 419 5.34 -9.02 0.59
C THR A 419 4.74 -9.66 -0.66
N MET A 420 5.25 -10.83 -1.08
CA MET A 420 4.94 -11.47 -2.35
C MET A 420 5.31 -10.62 -3.57
N ASN A 421 6.40 -9.86 -3.46
CA ASN A 421 7.04 -9.21 -4.61
C ASN A 421 8.14 -10.11 -5.19
N ASP A 422 8.24 -10.17 -6.51
CA ASP A 422 9.38 -10.77 -7.20
C ASP A 422 10.65 -9.94 -7.00
N ILE A 423 11.58 -10.51 -6.25
CA ILE A 423 12.91 -9.99 -5.96
C ILE A 423 14.00 -10.72 -6.76
N GLY A 424 13.62 -11.41 -7.84
CA GLY A 424 14.52 -12.06 -8.78
C GLY A 424 15.50 -11.10 -9.47
N PRO A 425 16.43 -11.66 -10.26
CA PRO A 425 17.42 -10.89 -11.00
C PRO A 425 16.79 -9.89 -11.97
N VAL A 426 17.29 -8.66 -11.97
CA VAL A 426 17.06 -7.69 -13.06
C VAL A 426 18.31 -7.57 -13.92
N TYR A 427 18.09 -7.19 -15.18
CA TYR A 427 19.13 -7.13 -16.20
C TYR A 427 19.25 -5.72 -16.77
N LEU A 428 20.31 -5.48 -17.52
CA LEU A 428 20.48 -4.30 -18.36
C LEU A 428 20.46 -4.75 -19.81
N ALA A 429 19.72 -4.03 -20.65
CA ALA A 429 19.64 -4.25 -22.09
C ALA A 429 20.20 -3.01 -22.80
N GLU A 430 21.30 -3.18 -23.54
CA GLU A 430 21.90 -2.13 -24.35
C GLU A 430 21.58 -2.37 -25.82
N VAL A 431 21.14 -1.33 -26.54
CA VAL A 431 20.97 -1.41 -27.99
C VAL A 431 22.34 -1.36 -28.66
N ARG A 432 22.72 -2.45 -29.33
CA ARG A 432 23.93 -2.56 -30.16
C ARG A 432 23.57 -3.16 -31.50
N GLU A 433 24.00 -2.51 -32.57
CA GLU A 433 23.71 -2.96 -33.95
C GLU A 433 22.20 -3.15 -34.20
N GLY A 434 21.38 -2.30 -33.58
CA GLY A 434 19.91 -2.36 -33.70
C GLY A 434 19.21 -3.42 -32.84
N GLU A 435 19.95 -4.22 -32.06
CA GLU A 435 19.42 -5.30 -31.24
C GLU A 435 19.69 -5.08 -29.74
N PHE A 436 18.89 -5.69 -28.86
CA PHE A 436 19.16 -5.65 -27.42
C PHE A 436 20.20 -6.71 -27.02
N VAL A 437 21.32 -6.25 -26.47
CA VAL A 437 22.34 -7.08 -25.82
C VAL A 437 22.15 -7.01 -24.31
N TYR A 438 21.89 -8.15 -23.69
CA TYR A 438 21.57 -8.24 -22.27
C TYR A 438 22.82 -8.53 -21.42
N SER A 439 22.84 -7.97 -20.22
CA SER A 439 23.84 -8.26 -19.19
C SER A 439 23.19 -8.27 -17.81
N PRO A 440 23.67 -9.06 -16.84
CA PRO A 440 23.20 -8.97 -15.47
C PRO A 440 23.44 -7.56 -14.91
N ALA A 441 22.47 -6.99 -14.19
CA ALA A 441 22.76 -5.77 -13.44
C ALA A 441 23.75 -6.12 -12.31
N SER A 442 24.88 -5.42 -12.23
CA SER A 442 25.96 -5.75 -11.27
C SER A 442 25.63 -5.38 -9.81
N PHE A 443 24.45 -4.80 -9.60
CA PHE A 443 23.82 -4.54 -8.33
C PHE A 443 23.96 -5.75 -7.39
N THR A 444 24.94 -5.68 -6.50
CA THR A 444 25.41 -6.88 -5.82
C THR A 444 24.39 -7.29 -4.77
N TYR A 445 23.75 -8.43 -5.06
CA TYR A 445 23.11 -9.29 -4.09
C TYR A 445 24.15 -9.78 -3.10
N ALA A 446 24.53 -8.96 -2.11
CA ALA A 446 25.43 -9.43 -1.07
C ALA A 446 24.79 -10.64 -0.40
N SER A 447 25.33 -11.83 -0.71
CA SER A 447 24.94 -13.09 -0.10
C SER A 447 25.03 -12.91 1.42
N PRO A 448 24.07 -13.41 2.20
CA PRO A 448 24.07 -13.19 3.65
C PRO A 448 25.33 -13.70 4.36
N THR A 449 26.06 -14.62 3.74
CA THR A 449 27.29 -15.24 4.24
C THR A 449 28.51 -14.34 4.23
N GLU A 450 28.61 -13.32 3.36
CA GLU A 450 29.82 -12.49 3.27
C GLU A 450 29.88 -11.32 4.27
N ARG A 451 28.74 -10.97 4.91
CA ARG A 451 28.65 -9.80 5.79
C ARG A 451 29.07 -10.02 7.25
N HIS A 452 29.41 -11.24 7.66
CA HIS A 452 29.80 -11.53 9.05
C HIS A 452 31.24 -11.19 9.43
N ARG A 453 32.04 -10.58 8.53
CA ARG A 453 33.46 -10.27 8.83
C ARG A 453 33.81 -8.79 9.04
N GLN A 454 32.95 -7.83 8.74
CA GLN A 454 33.39 -6.42 8.67
C GLN A 454 32.43 -5.37 9.27
N SER A 455 31.78 -5.65 10.39
CA SER A 455 31.22 -4.56 11.21
C SER A 455 31.43 -4.85 12.69
N PRO A 456 32.11 -3.96 13.45
CA PRO A 456 32.27 -4.14 14.88
C PRO A 456 30.88 -4.05 15.54
N GLU A 457 30.43 -5.16 16.11
CA GLU A 457 29.30 -5.19 17.03
C GLU A 457 29.66 -4.38 18.28
N THR A 458 29.44 -3.07 18.24
CA THR A 458 29.37 -2.26 19.46
C THR A 458 27.93 -1.83 19.66
N PRO A 459 27.17 -2.48 20.54
CA PRO A 459 25.82 -2.06 20.88
C PRO A 459 25.87 -0.71 21.60
N ASP A 460 25.06 0.22 21.11
CA ASP A 460 24.82 1.54 21.69
C ASP A 460 24.51 1.44 23.21
N PRO A 461 25.22 2.21 24.09
CA PRO A 461 25.04 2.18 25.54
C PRO A 461 23.61 2.44 26.02
N VAL A 462 22.77 3.09 25.19
CA VAL A 462 21.35 3.31 25.46
C VAL A 462 20.59 1.98 25.62
N TYR A 463 21.01 0.93 24.93
CA TYR A 463 20.27 -0.34 24.87
C TYR A 463 20.48 -1.24 26.09
N ARG A 464 21.59 -1.10 26.83
CA ARG A 464 21.84 -1.90 28.05
C ARG A 464 20.85 -1.58 29.18
N ARG A 465 20.17 -0.43 29.13
CA ARG A 465 19.14 -0.03 30.09
C ARG A 465 17.74 -0.57 29.79
N MET A 466 17.47 -1.08 28.59
CA MET A 466 16.11 -1.49 28.18
C MET A 466 15.87 -3.01 28.20
N THR A 467 16.91 -3.84 28.31
CA THR A 467 16.79 -5.32 28.20
C THR A 467 17.02 -6.09 29.49
N ALA A 468 17.17 -5.44 30.64
CA ALA A 468 17.11 -6.15 31.92
C ALA A 468 15.62 -6.42 32.25
N ALA A 469 15.26 -7.70 32.39
CA ALA A 469 13.94 -8.09 32.88
C ALA A 469 13.68 -7.41 34.25
N PRO A 470 12.50 -6.82 34.49
CA PRO A 470 12.24 -6.18 35.76
C PRO A 470 12.06 -7.25 36.82
N ASP A 471 12.92 -7.23 37.83
CA ASP A 471 12.70 -7.91 39.10
C ASP A 471 11.45 -7.31 39.75
N ALA A 472 10.50 -8.18 40.08
CA ALA A 472 9.25 -7.79 40.72
C ALA A 472 9.54 -7.30 42.13
N GLY A 473 9.53 -5.98 42.36
CA GLY A 473 9.40 -5.46 43.73
C GLY A 473 10.04 -4.12 44.08
N ARG A 474 10.89 -3.50 43.25
CA ARG A 474 11.43 -2.16 43.56
C ARG A 474 11.78 -1.39 42.29
N LEU A 475 11.04 -0.31 42.03
CA LEU A 475 11.38 0.68 41.01
C LEU A 475 12.70 1.39 41.40
N PRO A 476 13.76 1.35 40.56
CA PRO A 476 14.95 2.18 40.78
C PRO A 476 14.63 3.64 40.45
N GLY A 477 15.05 4.53 41.36
CA GLY A 477 14.93 5.97 41.21
C GLY A 477 15.68 6.51 40.00
N ASN A 478 15.14 7.60 39.45
CA ASN A 478 15.70 8.48 38.42
C ASN A 478 15.35 8.18 36.95
N VAL A 479 14.16 7.63 36.71
CA VAL A 479 13.36 8.03 35.54
C VAL A 479 12.39 9.10 36.04
N ARG A 480 12.59 10.36 35.65
CA ARG A 480 11.49 11.32 35.72
C ARG A 480 10.38 10.75 34.84
N THR A 481 9.35 10.23 35.49
CA THR A 481 8.04 10.03 34.91
C THR A 481 7.70 11.34 34.21
N ILE A 482 7.67 11.40 32.88
CA ILE A 482 6.99 12.50 32.23
C ILE A 482 5.51 12.26 32.49
N ARG A 483 5.05 12.68 33.67
CA ARG A 483 3.67 13.06 33.87
C ARG A 483 3.47 14.31 33.02
N THR A 484 3.06 14.18 31.76
CA THR A 484 2.51 15.33 31.07
C THR A 484 1.17 15.63 31.71
N GLU A 485 1.16 16.53 32.69
CA GLU A 485 -0.07 17.06 33.28
C GLU A 485 -0.84 17.99 32.31
N THR A 486 -0.38 18.12 31.06
CA THR A 486 -0.92 19.00 30.03
C THR A 486 -1.76 18.24 28.99
N ARG A 487 -3.00 18.68 28.82
CA ARG A 487 -3.99 18.16 27.86
C ARG A 487 -3.80 18.89 26.52
N ARG A 488 -3.13 18.26 25.54
CA ARG A 488 -2.78 18.91 24.25
C ARG A 488 -3.61 18.37 23.09
N ILE A 489 -4.21 19.27 22.30
CA ILE A 489 -4.93 18.94 21.07
C ILE A 489 -4.15 19.51 19.89
N GLY A 490 -3.91 18.69 18.86
CA GLY A 490 -3.33 19.13 17.61
C GLY A 490 -4.42 19.42 16.58
N CYS A 491 -4.18 20.39 15.71
CA CYS A 491 -5.06 20.79 14.63
C CYS A 491 -4.24 20.97 13.38
N LEU A 492 -4.63 20.27 12.31
CA LEU A 492 -3.97 20.32 11.02
C LEU A 492 -5.00 20.74 9.98
N LEU A 493 -4.90 21.98 9.53
CA LEU A 493 -5.85 22.56 8.58
C LEU A 493 -5.08 23.25 7.45
N PRO A 494 -5.59 23.20 6.22
CA PRO A 494 -5.13 24.12 5.19
C PRO A 494 -5.51 25.52 5.68
N MET A 495 -4.56 26.44 5.85
CA MET A 495 -4.91 27.79 6.31
C MET A 495 -5.44 28.67 5.17
N ASP A 496 -6.30 28.09 4.33
CA ASP A 496 -7.15 28.77 3.36
C ASP A 496 -8.36 29.42 4.06
N GLU A 497 -9.35 29.92 3.31
CA GLU A 497 -10.54 30.54 3.91
C GLU A 497 -11.31 29.58 4.82
N ALA A 498 -11.52 28.36 4.32
CA ALA A 498 -12.17 27.24 4.98
C ALA A 498 -11.52 26.87 6.33
N GLY A 499 -10.22 26.60 6.33
CA GLY A 499 -9.49 26.24 7.54
C GLY A 499 -9.33 27.41 8.51
N ARG A 500 -9.13 28.65 8.03
CA ARG A 500 -9.14 29.84 8.90
C ARG A 500 -10.48 30.01 9.62
N SER A 501 -11.57 29.71 8.94
CA SER A 501 -12.91 29.77 9.54
C SER A 501 -13.12 28.67 10.59
N ALA A 502 -12.69 27.43 10.29
CA ALA A 502 -12.67 26.33 11.26
C ALA A 502 -11.85 26.64 12.52
N VAL A 503 -10.67 27.26 12.37
CA VAL A 503 -9.84 27.74 13.49
C VAL A 503 -10.58 28.77 14.36
N CYS A 504 -11.41 29.64 13.77
CA CYS A 504 -12.22 30.58 14.53
C CYS A 504 -13.25 29.85 15.41
N GLY A 505 -13.95 28.86 14.86
CA GLY A 505 -14.85 28.00 15.63
C GLY A 505 -14.16 27.28 16.78
N LEU A 506 -13.02 26.66 16.50
CA LEU A 506 -12.19 25.94 17.47
C LEU A 506 -11.75 26.86 18.62
N LYS A 507 -11.21 28.05 18.31
CA LYS A 507 -10.79 29.04 19.31
C LYS A 507 -11.96 29.53 20.17
N MET A 508 -13.16 29.63 19.61
CA MET A 508 -14.36 29.99 20.36
C MET A 508 -14.75 28.89 21.35
N ALA A 509 -14.72 27.62 20.96
CA ALA A 509 -14.99 26.49 21.86
C ALA A 509 -14.00 26.43 23.03
N LEU A 510 -12.70 26.63 22.79
CA LEU A 510 -11.68 26.68 23.84
C LEU A 510 -11.88 27.85 24.81
N ALA A 511 -12.28 29.02 24.30
CA ALA A 511 -12.57 30.18 25.15
C ALA A 511 -13.80 29.94 26.05
N GLU A 512 -14.85 29.30 25.51
CA GLU A 512 -16.03 28.92 26.29
C GLU A 512 -15.72 27.85 27.33
N GLU A 513 -14.85 26.88 27.02
CA GLU A 513 -14.39 25.87 27.98
C GLU A 513 -13.65 26.50 29.16
N ARG A 514 -12.71 27.41 28.88
CA ARG A 514 -11.96 28.14 29.92
C ARG A 514 -12.87 28.97 30.82
N ARG A 515 -13.92 29.56 30.25
CA ARG A 515 -14.91 30.34 31.01
C ARG A 515 -15.82 29.45 31.87
N SER A 516 -16.22 28.30 31.34
CA SER A 516 -17.18 27.40 32.01
C SER A 516 -16.53 26.54 33.08
N TYR A 517 -15.22 26.28 32.97
CA TYR A 517 -14.45 25.44 33.88
C TYR A 517 -13.11 26.09 34.27
N PRO A 518 -13.13 27.22 35.01
CA PRO A 518 -11.93 27.99 35.35
C PRO A 518 -10.93 27.19 36.21
N ASP A 519 -11.41 26.26 37.03
CA ASP A 519 -10.59 25.46 37.94
C ASP A 519 -9.89 24.26 37.26
N ARG A 520 -10.17 24.03 35.97
CA ARG A 520 -9.54 22.95 35.20
C ARG A 520 -8.28 23.44 34.51
N LYS A 521 -7.26 22.57 34.43
CA LYS A 521 -6.04 22.85 33.68
C LYS A 521 -6.37 23.20 32.22
N PRO A 522 -5.77 24.27 31.65
CA PRO A 522 -6.06 24.70 30.30
C PRO A 522 -5.66 23.64 29.28
N VAL A 523 -6.47 23.52 28.23
CA VAL A 523 -6.14 22.71 27.05
C VAL A 523 -5.33 23.57 26.09
N GLU A 524 -4.16 23.07 25.69
CA GLU A 524 -3.29 23.70 24.71
C GLU A 524 -3.67 23.23 23.30
N LEU A 525 -3.70 24.18 22.37
CA LEU A 525 -3.99 23.92 20.96
C LEU A 525 -2.76 24.23 20.12
N PHE A 526 -2.33 23.24 19.35
CA PHE A 526 -1.29 23.40 18.33
C PHE A 526 -1.97 23.43 16.96
N VAL A 527 -1.85 24.55 16.25
CA VAL A 527 -2.36 24.68 14.88
C VAL A 527 -1.18 24.66 13.95
N GLU A 528 -1.11 23.65 13.11
CA GLU A 528 -0.15 23.51 12.02
C GLU A 528 -0.86 23.69 10.68
N ASP A 529 -0.13 24.25 9.73
CA ASP A 529 -0.65 24.73 8.47
C ASP A 529 -0.29 23.81 7.29
N LEU A 530 -1.30 23.38 6.53
CA LEU A 530 -1.14 22.48 5.37
C LEU A 530 -1.05 23.25 4.05
N ARG A 531 -0.08 24.15 3.91
CA ARG A 531 -0.02 25.07 2.74
C ARG A 531 0.77 24.58 1.52
N HIS A 532 1.26 23.33 1.43
CA HIS A 532 2.15 22.91 0.33
C HIS A 532 1.92 21.49 -0.23
N PRO A 533 2.24 21.27 -1.53
CA PRO A 533 2.18 19.94 -2.15
C PRO A 533 3.30 19.03 -1.63
N TRP A 534 2.90 17.92 -1.01
CA TRP A 534 3.62 16.68 -0.70
C TRP A 534 5.08 16.78 -0.18
N GLY A 535 5.26 16.53 1.12
CA GLY A 535 6.56 16.22 1.74
C GLY A 535 6.81 16.89 3.09
N GLN A 536 6.19 18.04 3.35
CA GLN A 536 6.29 18.75 4.64
C GLN A 536 5.28 18.26 5.68
N ASP A 537 4.17 17.65 5.25
CA ASP A 537 3.06 17.20 6.11
C ASP A 537 3.48 16.08 7.08
N THR A 538 4.32 15.15 6.61
CA THR A 538 4.86 14.08 7.45
C THR A 538 5.76 14.65 8.55
N ALA A 539 6.52 15.72 8.27
CA ALA A 539 7.42 16.35 9.24
C ALA A 539 6.68 17.24 10.24
N ALA A 540 5.63 17.97 9.83
CA ALA A 540 4.77 18.73 10.73
C ALA A 540 3.98 17.79 11.67
N LEU A 541 3.41 16.71 11.13
CA LEU A 541 2.72 15.71 11.94
C LEU A 541 3.69 14.90 12.82
N THR A 542 4.87 14.54 12.32
CA THR A 542 5.91 13.89 13.14
C THR A 542 6.38 14.83 14.25
N ARG A 543 6.50 16.14 14.01
CA ARG A 543 6.79 17.12 15.07
C ARG A 543 5.66 17.18 16.10
N LEU A 544 4.40 17.32 15.67
CA LEU A 544 3.23 17.31 16.55
C LEU A 544 3.10 16.02 17.39
N VAL A 545 3.55 14.88 16.87
CA VAL A 545 3.39 13.58 17.55
C VAL A 545 4.65 13.19 18.35
N ALA A 546 5.85 13.54 17.88
CA ALA A 546 7.12 13.15 18.49
C ALA A 546 7.64 14.17 19.51
N GLN A 547 7.24 15.44 19.44
CA GLN A 547 7.73 16.49 20.35
C GLN A 547 6.69 16.93 21.40
N GLU A 548 5.43 16.58 21.22
CA GLU A 548 4.33 17.19 21.95
C GLU A 548 3.32 16.08 22.33
N GLY A 549 2.99 15.93 23.62
CA GLY A 549 2.09 14.88 24.14
C GLY A 549 0.63 15.01 23.72
N VAL A 550 0.35 15.17 22.42
CA VAL A 550 -0.98 15.34 21.84
C VAL A 550 -1.82 14.08 22.01
N VAL A 551 -3.05 14.28 22.49
CA VAL A 551 -3.99 13.20 22.84
C VAL A 551 -5.14 13.04 21.85
N ALA A 552 -5.36 14.02 20.97
CA ALA A 552 -6.30 13.98 19.86
C ALA A 552 -5.93 14.99 18.76
N LEU A 553 -6.38 14.73 17.54
CA LEU A 553 -6.19 15.58 16.37
C LEU A 553 -7.52 16.05 15.79
N ILE A 554 -7.55 17.29 15.33
CA ILE A 554 -8.60 17.83 14.45
C ILE A 554 -8.01 17.91 13.03
N GLY A 555 -8.67 17.23 12.09
CA GLY A 555 -8.18 17.01 10.73
C GLY A 555 -8.70 18.01 9.71
N SER A 556 -8.21 17.84 8.47
CA SER A 556 -8.44 18.76 7.34
C SER A 556 -9.93 18.99 6.99
N THR A 557 -10.21 20.15 6.40
CA THR A 557 -11.46 20.47 5.67
C THR A 557 -11.46 19.90 4.25
N GLU A 558 -10.31 19.44 3.75
CA GLU A 558 -10.14 18.89 2.41
C GLU A 558 -9.97 17.36 2.41
N LEU A 559 -10.45 16.71 1.34
CA LEU A 559 -10.45 15.25 1.20
C LEU A 559 -9.02 14.66 1.17
N GLN A 560 -8.11 15.30 0.44
CA GLN A 560 -6.74 14.79 0.28
C GLN A 560 -5.96 14.84 1.60
N GLY A 561 -6.03 15.96 2.32
CA GLY A 561 -5.45 16.10 3.65
C GLY A 561 -6.08 15.13 4.67
N THR A 562 -7.38 14.88 4.55
CA THR A 562 -8.10 13.92 5.41
C THR A 562 -7.58 12.49 5.23
N ARG A 563 -7.43 11.99 3.99
CA ARG A 563 -6.92 10.64 3.71
C ARG A 563 -5.50 10.38 4.21
N LEU A 564 -4.63 11.39 4.13
CA LEU A 564 -3.27 11.30 4.68
C LEU A 564 -3.33 11.13 6.20
N MET A 565 -4.12 11.96 6.88
CA MET A 565 -4.25 11.93 8.33
C MET A 565 -4.91 10.64 8.81
N GLU A 566 -5.88 10.09 8.11
CA GLU A 566 -6.52 8.80 8.43
C GLU A 566 -5.50 7.67 8.55
N THR A 567 -4.67 7.51 7.52
CA THR A 567 -3.66 6.46 7.45
C THR A 567 -2.67 6.59 8.60
N MET A 568 -2.27 7.82 8.92
CA MET A 568 -1.28 8.09 9.95
C MET A 568 -1.87 8.02 11.37
N ALA A 569 -3.07 8.56 11.60
CA ALA A 569 -3.80 8.49 12.87
C ALA A 569 -4.09 7.04 13.26
N ALA A 570 -4.47 6.20 12.30
CA ALA A 570 -4.65 4.77 12.50
C ALA A 570 -3.35 4.07 12.91
N ARG A 571 -2.23 4.36 12.23
CA ARG A 571 -0.90 3.82 12.59
C ARG A 571 -0.44 4.26 13.99
N MET A 572 -0.74 5.50 14.37
CA MET A 572 -0.28 6.11 15.64
C MET A 572 -1.25 5.93 16.81
N ARG A 573 -2.41 5.30 16.59
CA ARG A 573 -3.48 5.13 17.59
C ARG A 573 -3.84 6.48 18.23
N LEU A 574 -4.06 7.49 17.39
CA LEU A 574 -4.34 8.86 17.79
C LEU A 574 -5.74 9.23 17.29
N PRO A 575 -6.71 9.55 18.16
CA PRO A 575 -8.05 9.92 17.73
C PRO A 575 -8.00 11.14 16.80
N LEU A 576 -8.62 11.03 15.64
CA LEU A 576 -8.72 12.08 14.62
C LEU A 576 -10.19 12.44 14.40
N VAL A 577 -10.55 13.71 14.54
CA VAL A 577 -11.88 14.26 14.20
C VAL A 577 -11.77 15.07 12.91
N THR A 578 -12.37 14.60 11.81
CA THR A 578 -12.19 15.19 10.47
C THR A 578 -13.29 16.20 10.14
N LEU A 579 -12.94 17.30 9.45
CA LEU A 579 -13.87 18.38 9.09
C LEU A 579 -14.35 18.32 7.63
N CYS A 580 -13.80 17.42 6.81
CA CYS A 580 -14.09 17.34 5.38
C CYS A 580 -15.57 17.06 5.10
N GLU A 581 -16.18 17.87 4.24
CA GLU A 581 -17.57 17.74 3.81
C GLU A 581 -17.69 16.69 2.69
N ASN A 582 -18.71 15.83 2.76
CA ASN A 582 -19.09 14.84 1.74
C ASN A 582 -17.99 13.89 1.25
N ASP A 583 -17.87 12.72 1.88
CA ASP A 583 -17.67 11.50 1.10
C ASP A 583 -18.06 10.21 1.84
N SER A 584 -18.84 9.37 1.17
CA SER A 584 -18.99 7.94 1.47
C SER A 584 -17.64 7.19 1.52
N THR A 585 -16.57 7.75 0.96
CA THR A 585 -15.22 7.15 0.97
C THR A 585 -14.37 7.43 2.21
N ILE A 586 -14.67 8.46 3.03
CA ILE A 586 -13.91 8.82 4.26
C ILE A 586 -14.02 7.72 5.35
N HIS A 587 -14.90 6.74 5.18
CA HIS A 587 -14.98 5.53 6.01
C HIS A 587 -15.12 4.24 5.19
N ALA A 588 -14.59 4.19 3.96
CA ALA A 588 -14.62 2.98 3.13
C ALA A 588 -13.87 1.77 3.74
N VAL A 589 -13.06 2.04 4.78
CA VAL A 589 -12.37 1.06 5.64
C VAL A 589 -12.65 1.43 7.11
N PRO A 590 -13.02 0.47 7.98
CA PRO A 590 -13.15 0.69 9.42
C PRO A 590 -11.82 1.17 10.03
N LEU A 591 -11.67 2.46 10.27
CA LEU A 591 -10.54 2.99 11.03
C LEU A 591 -11.03 3.38 12.43
N PRO A 592 -10.75 2.56 13.46
CA PRO A 592 -11.33 2.74 14.80
C PRO A 592 -10.87 4.03 15.51
N TRP A 593 -9.98 4.81 14.90
CA TRP A 593 -9.39 6.03 15.44
C TRP A 593 -9.84 7.31 14.70
N VAL A 594 -10.72 7.20 13.71
CA VAL A 594 -11.15 8.33 12.86
C VAL A 594 -12.64 8.60 13.06
N PHE A 595 -13.02 9.86 13.22
CA PHE A 595 -14.38 10.32 13.47
C PHE A 595 -14.74 11.48 12.53
N SER A 596 -15.68 11.28 11.60
CA SER A 596 -16.03 12.32 10.62
C SER A 596 -17.25 13.11 11.05
N ILE A 597 -17.13 14.44 11.18
CA ILE A 597 -18.26 15.33 11.52
C ILE A 597 -18.86 16.06 10.33
N GLY A 598 -18.21 16.05 9.15
CA GLY A 598 -18.55 16.88 7.99
C GLY A 598 -19.88 16.57 7.28
N ALA A 599 -20.60 15.52 7.69
CA ALA A 599 -21.93 15.17 7.17
C ALA A 599 -23.08 15.87 7.92
N GLY A 600 -22.98 17.19 8.16
CA GLY A 600 -23.92 17.94 9.00
C GLY A 600 -25.24 18.34 8.36
N GLY A 601 -26.26 18.63 9.18
CA GLY A 601 -27.55 19.14 8.68
C GLY A 601 -27.41 20.49 7.97
N SER A 602 -28.42 20.88 7.19
CA SER A 602 -28.42 22.11 6.38
C SER A 602 -28.51 23.42 7.20
N GLN A 603 -28.82 23.35 8.50
CA GLN A 603 -28.98 24.52 9.37
C GLN A 603 -27.99 24.51 10.55
N MET A 604 -27.31 25.65 10.75
CA MET A 604 -26.44 25.90 11.92
C MET A 604 -27.25 26.42 13.11
N ASP A 605 -26.80 26.07 14.33
CA ASP A 605 -27.43 26.55 15.57
C ASP A 605 -27.47 28.09 15.65
N SER A 606 -28.67 28.63 15.83
CA SER A 606 -28.89 30.09 15.86
C SER A 606 -28.17 30.78 17.01
N ASN A 607 -27.99 30.09 18.15
CA ASN A 607 -27.23 30.63 19.28
C ASN A 607 -25.73 30.67 18.97
N PHE A 608 -25.19 29.66 18.31
CA PHE A 608 -23.81 29.68 17.80
C PHE A 608 -23.60 30.86 16.85
N ILE A 609 -24.49 31.08 15.88
CA ILE A 609 -24.41 32.22 14.95
C ILE A 609 -24.33 33.56 15.69
N LYS A 610 -25.23 33.80 16.65
CA LYS A 610 -25.25 35.02 17.45
C LYS A 610 -23.94 35.21 18.23
N ARG A 611 -23.43 34.16 18.88
CA ARG A 611 -22.18 34.21 19.65
C ARG A 611 -20.96 34.42 18.75
N PHE A 612 -20.93 33.77 17.59
CA PHE A 612 -19.85 33.90 16.62
C PHE A 612 -19.78 35.31 16.02
N ARG A 613 -20.92 35.86 15.56
CA ARG A 613 -21.03 37.25 15.09
C ARG A 613 -20.55 38.26 16.11
N ARG A 614 -20.95 38.08 17.37
CA ARG A 614 -20.51 38.96 18.47
C ARG A 614 -18.99 38.91 18.67
N ARG A 615 -18.37 37.73 18.52
CA ARG A 615 -16.93 37.53 18.75
C ARG A 615 -16.06 37.97 17.58
N TYR A 616 -16.43 37.61 16.36
CA TYR A 616 -15.59 37.78 15.16
C TYR A 616 -16.07 38.88 14.21
N ARG A 617 -17.20 39.53 14.51
CA ARG A 617 -17.80 40.60 13.67
C ARG A 617 -18.04 40.18 12.21
N LYS A 618 -18.25 38.88 11.98
CA LYS A 618 -18.61 38.28 10.70
C LYS A 618 -19.55 37.10 10.89
N ASP A 619 -20.21 36.69 9.83
CA ASP A 619 -21.07 35.51 9.83
C ASP A 619 -20.21 34.24 9.84
N PRO A 620 -20.57 33.22 10.65
CA PRO A 620 -19.92 31.92 10.54
C PRO A 620 -20.34 31.24 9.24
N ASP A 621 -19.39 30.54 8.63
CA ASP A 621 -19.70 29.49 7.67
C ASP A 621 -19.83 28.13 8.38
N ARG A 622 -20.13 27.10 7.59
CA ARG A 622 -20.28 25.74 8.08
C ARG A 622 -18.99 25.18 8.69
N HIS A 623 -17.83 25.57 8.18
CA HIS A 623 -16.54 25.11 8.66
C HIS A 623 -16.20 25.68 10.04
N ALA A 624 -16.61 26.91 10.34
CA ALA A 624 -16.59 27.45 11.70
C ALA A 624 -17.44 26.61 12.66
N ALA A 625 -18.63 26.17 12.24
CA ALA A 625 -19.46 25.28 13.06
C ALA A 625 -18.81 23.90 13.27
N LEU A 626 -18.21 23.32 12.23
CA LEU A 626 -17.51 22.04 12.31
C LEU A 626 -16.27 22.13 13.23
N GLY A 627 -15.44 23.16 13.07
CA GLY A 627 -14.28 23.40 13.94
C GLY A 627 -14.67 23.60 15.41
N TYR A 628 -15.79 24.29 15.67
CA TYR A 628 -16.36 24.46 17.01
C TYR A 628 -16.81 23.11 17.62
N ASP A 629 -17.51 22.29 16.84
CA ASP A 629 -18.01 20.99 17.30
C ASP A 629 -16.90 19.97 17.54
N ALA A 630 -15.90 19.89 16.65
CA ALA A 630 -14.74 19.03 16.81
C ALA A 630 -13.99 19.32 18.11
N ALA A 631 -13.78 20.60 18.42
CA ALA A 631 -13.17 21.02 19.67
C ALA A 631 -14.01 20.59 20.88
N ARG A 632 -15.32 20.87 20.87
CA ARG A 632 -16.20 20.53 22.00
C ARG A 632 -16.31 19.02 22.24
N LEU A 633 -16.26 18.20 21.19
CA LEU A 633 -16.23 16.74 21.30
C LEU A 633 -14.98 16.26 22.04
N ILE A 634 -13.81 16.72 21.62
CA ILE A 634 -12.54 16.34 22.25
C ILE A 634 -12.48 16.87 23.68
N LEU A 635 -12.88 18.13 23.91
CA LEU A 635 -12.92 18.73 25.25
C LEU A 635 -13.84 17.95 26.19
N ARG A 636 -15.02 17.55 25.72
CA ARG A 636 -15.94 16.67 26.46
C ARG A 636 -15.27 15.35 26.81
N ALA A 637 -14.64 14.69 25.84
CA ALA A 637 -13.93 13.44 26.07
C ALA A 637 -12.79 13.60 27.08
N LEU A 638 -12.07 14.73 27.08
CA LEU A 638 -11.05 15.04 28.09
C LEU A 638 -11.64 15.38 29.46
N ARG A 639 -12.90 15.83 29.54
CA ARG A 639 -13.53 16.13 30.83
C ARG A 639 -13.94 14.88 31.59
N GLU A 640 -14.40 13.86 30.88
CA GLU A 640 -15.05 12.66 31.39
C GLU A 640 -14.06 11.54 31.83
N GLY A 641 -12.76 11.85 31.97
CA GLY A 641 -11.77 11.00 32.66
C GLY A 641 -10.34 11.16 32.13
N ASP A 642 -9.56 10.07 32.11
CA ASP A 642 -8.12 10.13 31.80
C ASP A 642 -7.83 10.73 30.42
N ALA A 643 -6.82 11.62 30.37
CA ALA A 643 -6.36 12.29 29.16
C ALA A 643 -5.42 11.39 28.35
N THR A 644 -5.81 10.14 28.11
CA THR A 644 -5.07 9.22 27.22
C THR A 644 -5.75 9.14 25.85
N ARG A 645 -4.96 8.85 24.81
CA ARG A 645 -5.47 8.67 23.43
C ARG A 645 -6.58 7.61 23.37
N LEU A 646 -6.40 6.48 24.07
CA LEU A 646 -7.39 5.40 24.11
C LEU A 646 -8.69 5.83 24.80
N ALA A 647 -8.60 6.56 25.91
CA ALA A 647 -9.78 7.05 26.62
C ALA A 647 -10.56 8.07 25.78
N VAL A 648 -9.86 9.00 25.11
CA VAL A 648 -10.50 9.96 24.18
C VAL A 648 -11.19 9.22 23.03
N ARG A 649 -10.51 8.24 22.40
CA ARG A 649 -11.10 7.42 21.33
C ARG A 649 -12.37 6.70 21.80
N ASN A 650 -12.32 6.03 22.95
CA ASN A 650 -13.45 5.23 23.42
C ASN A 650 -14.67 6.09 23.75
N ARG A 651 -14.47 7.32 24.26
CA ARG A 651 -15.56 8.27 24.51
C ARG A 651 -16.17 8.84 23.25
N LEU A 652 -15.36 9.11 22.23
CA LEU A 652 -15.88 9.51 20.92
C LEU A 652 -16.72 8.38 20.31
N ALA A 653 -16.26 7.13 20.39
CA ALA A 653 -16.97 5.96 19.86
C ALA A 653 -18.26 5.60 20.63
N ASN A 654 -18.27 5.75 21.96
CA ASN A 654 -19.39 5.37 22.83
C ASN A 654 -20.16 6.58 23.38
N GLY A 655 -20.03 7.75 22.74
CA GLY A 655 -20.61 8.98 23.24
C GLY A 655 -22.14 9.02 23.13
N ALA A 656 -22.79 9.62 24.12
CA ALA A 656 -24.20 10.02 24.01
C ALA A 656 -24.37 11.07 22.89
N TRP A 657 -25.61 11.25 22.41
CA TRP A 657 -25.95 12.29 21.43
C TRP A 657 -25.28 13.64 21.77
N PHE A 658 -24.56 14.17 20.79
CA PHE A 658 -23.84 15.41 20.85
C PHE A 658 -24.68 16.53 20.22
N TYR A 659 -24.90 17.59 20.98
CA TYR A 659 -25.65 18.77 20.58
C TYR A 659 -24.65 19.87 20.17
N GLY A 660 -24.39 19.92 18.86
CA GLY A 660 -23.40 20.77 18.25
C GLY A 660 -23.99 21.94 17.45
N ALA A 661 -23.13 22.88 17.08
CA ALA A 661 -23.43 23.98 16.17
C ALA A 661 -23.78 23.50 14.75
N SER A 662 -23.27 22.34 14.34
CA SER A 662 -23.54 21.70 13.05
C SER A 662 -24.70 20.69 13.10
N GLY A 663 -25.45 20.63 14.21
CA GLY A 663 -26.60 19.75 14.40
C GLY A 663 -26.43 18.74 15.54
N VAL A 664 -27.43 17.86 15.70
CA VAL A 664 -27.46 16.81 16.73
C VAL A 664 -27.05 15.47 16.12
N PHE A 665 -25.97 14.89 16.64
CA PHE A 665 -25.40 13.65 16.09
C PHE A 665 -24.68 12.80 17.13
N ARG A 666 -24.40 11.55 16.79
CA ARG A 666 -23.43 10.69 17.48
C ARG A 666 -22.53 10.01 16.45
N PHE A 667 -21.49 9.31 16.90
CA PHE A 667 -20.74 8.43 16.01
C PHE A 667 -21.25 6.99 16.12
N ASP A 668 -21.26 6.26 15.01
CA ASP A 668 -21.39 4.81 15.05
C ASP A 668 -20.04 4.14 15.42
N ALA A 669 -20.04 2.81 15.51
CA ALA A 669 -18.84 2.03 15.83
C ALA A 669 -17.69 2.21 14.82
N LEU A 670 -17.97 2.74 13.63
CA LEU A 670 -17.02 3.02 12.56
C LEU A 670 -16.56 4.49 12.54
N GLY A 671 -17.01 5.30 13.50
CA GLY A 671 -16.69 6.72 13.58
C GLY A 671 -17.49 7.59 12.60
N ARG A 672 -18.54 7.05 11.98
CA ARG A 672 -19.40 7.81 11.05
C ARG A 672 -20.45 8.58 11.82
N ARG A 673 -20.71 9.82 11.41
CA ARG A 673 -21.77 10.66 11.95
C ARG A 673 -23.15 10.06 11.67
N VAL A 674 -23.89 9.76 12.73
CA VAL A 674 -25.31 9.42 12.71
C VAL A 674 -26.08 10.64 13.19
N ASN A 675 -26.85 11.25 12.30
CA ASN A 675 -27.73 12.37 12.64
C ASN A 675 -29.01 11.84 13.32
N ARG A 676 -29.59 12.64 14.22
CA ARG A 676 -30.92 12.35 14.76
C ARG A 676 -31.94 12.67 13.67
N GLU A 677 -32.85 11.75 13.34
CA GLU A 677 -33.96 12.05 12.44
C GLU A 677 -34.71 13.29 12.93
N PRO A 678 -35.14 14.20 12.04
CA PRO A 678 -36.08 15.24 12.42
C PRO A 678 -37.35 14.56 12.95
N VAL A 679 -37.84 15.01 14.10
CA VAL A 679 -39.10 14.52 14.68
C VAL A 679 -40.21 14.94 13.71
N LEU A 680 -40.70 13.97 12.91
CA LEU A 680 -41.79 14.16 11.95
C LEU A 680 -43.14 14.40 12.63
N GLY A 681 -43.24 14.12 13.93
CA GLY A 681 -44.33 14.56 14.75
C GLY A 681 -44.12 14.32 16.24
N SER A 682 -44.83 15.08 17.07
CA SER A 682 -44.81 14.92 18.53
C SER A 682 -46.19 14.57 19.05
N GLU A 683 -46.25 13.64 20.01
CA GLU A 683 -47.47 13.28 20.71
C GLU A 683 -47.67 14.24 21.88
N LYS A 684 -48.85 14.86 21.96
CA LYS A 684 -49.23 15.75 23.06
C LYS A 684 -50.65 15.44 23.51
N GLY A 685 -50.77 14.62 24.56
CA GLY A 685 -52.05 14.00 24.93
C GLY A 685 -52.45 12.97 23.88
N ASP A 686 -53.75 12.87 23.57
CA ASP A 686 -54.29 11.86 22.64
C ASP A 686 -54.18 12.27 21.14
N LYS A 687 -53.31 13.22 20.80
CA LYS A 687 -53.16 13.75 19.43
C LYS A 687 -51.72 13.69 18.94
N TRP A 688 -51.57 13.31 17.67
CA TRP A 688 -50.31 13.33 16.92
C TRP A 688 -50.20 14.65 16.15
N HIS A 689 -49.16 15.44 16.44
CA HIS A 689 -48.85 16.66 15.69
C HIS A 689 -47.79 16.35 14.63
N LEU A 690 -48.15 16.35 13.34
CA LEU A 690 -47.21 16.15 12.23
C LEU A 690 -46.58 17.48 11.77
N HIS A 691 -45.26 17.50 11.61
CA HIS A 691 -44.53 18.65 11.05
C HIS A 691 -44.25 18.39 9.56
N ARG A 692 -44.86 19.17 8.67
CA ARG A 692 -44.77 18.96 7.21
C ARG A 692 -43.37 19.28 6.68
N GLN A 693 -42.75 18.33 5.96
CA GLN A 693 -41.61 18.62 5.08
C GLN A 693 -42.14 19.25 3.78
N GLY A 694 -41.55 20.38 3.36
CA GLY A 694 -41.71 20.91 2.00
C GLY A 694 -40.52 20.49 1.14
N GLU A 695 -40.78 20.00 -0.07
CA GLU A 695 -39.78 19.62 -1.05
C GLU A 695 -39.00 20.84 -1.59
N ASN A 696 -37.67 20.72 -1.57
CA ASN A 696 -36.58 21.50 -2.21
C ASN A 696 -36.89 22.85 -2.90
N THR A 697 -36.24 23.94 -2.43
CA THR A 697 -35.34 24.85 -3.20
C THR A 697 -34.84 26.01 -2.32
N PHE A 698 -33.77 26.67 -2.78
CA PHE A 698 -33.13 27.86 -2.21
C PHE A 698 -34.10 28.90 -1.58
N GLY A 699 -33.85 29.28 -0.32
CA GLY A 699 -34.27 30.56 0.27
C GLY A 699 -35.60 30.60 1.05
N GLY A 700 -35.52 31.02 2.33
CA GLY A 700 -36.52 31.91 2.96
C GLY A 700 -37.83 31.36 3.55
N THR A 701 -37.91 31.45 4.89
CA THR A 701 -39.11 31.67 5.76
C THR A 701 -40.16 30.59 6.02
N VAL A 702 -40.69 30.65 7.25
CA VAL A 702 -41.47 29.66 8.01
C VAL A 702 -42.96 29.71 7.65
N GLY A 703 -43.58 28.54 7.43
CA GLY A 703 -45.04 28.36 7.29
C GLY A 703 -45.66 27.64 8.50
N THR A 704 -46.89 28.04 8.84
CA THR A 704 -47.72 27.67 10.01
C THR A 704 -48.08 26.18 10.13
N PRO A 705 -48.40 25.69 11.35
CA PRO A 705 -48.83 24.31 11.57
C PRO A 705 -50.20 24.05 10.94
N VAL A 706 -50.38 22.88 10.34
CA VAL A 706 -51.70 22.33 9.97
C VAL A 706 -51.99 21.22 10.99
N GLU A 707 -53.16 21.28 11.63
CA GLU A 707 -53.61 20.27 12.59
C GLU A 707 -53.89 18.91 11.93
#